data_AF-A0A1J4L2W5-F1
#
_entry.id   AF-A0A1J4L2W5-F1
#
_cell.length_a   1.000
_cell.length_b   1.000
_cell.length_c   1.000
_cell.angle_alpha   90.00
_cell.angle_beta   90.00
_cell.angle_gamma   90.00
#
_symmetry.space_group_name_H-M   'P 1'
#
loop_
_entity.id
_entity.type
_entity.pdbx_description
1 polymer ?
#
loop_
_entity_poly.entity_id
_entity_poly.type
_entity_poly.pdbx_seq_one_letter_code
_entity_poly.pdbx_strand_id
1 'polypeptide(L)'
;MATLFSGYLSRKNSLSHQKEICYQKLICLCFSHSIINMTFSNHKSDLMENEVSLLIQAYQKLSYNNNELTKQATQEISLLTSNPAIIFSLFKILEISNDNFIRKQTVISIKLVISTFKDHFASDFIQILNILLNFLSKESSSIIQNIIIDILCLLINEATIPSLFSFIQSSLESQNLEIISICCNILLSMPDITPFIPLCIPIITNLNKIESINLGFKIRPFSPPEFFEQVFQNGIKMALNLSNDRISLSTLITSICNSISFIQEKSIIFTSFLPLLGNPEISSDIQILYASAITEAIENSEISDCNLMYSILLKYFELYSIMEEDHDLFDFMKTFTKNSKFLELFITKLNDFTNTEKNAAAALSALFYCFENSNFIYVNEVGTFLSTAILNPSQLIREKAAISIKSFAHDLQGEIDEIYPLLVDSILNSLINQENMNDSHMNNKIYIKKGNECNIEVIEALTSLFISVGTSADQFFDKAISYFLPKIKNRENLQHVFPSFTALCAASKYKCKENFPQLFEINTSIINSTDNSLYSIKEFAIDGIKNLAILCSDQIKEKIPELVNFLICIINENKDDDIIRKSALTSLGSIVPKHLDVFNFTTIIPCLTELVNLDDACSPLALSTICGILCEYPEISPSFIPSIAPFFHLLVHHNPNSPPKTNNEIEPISAASSDLMPNSDSLLNLLRAMTLFVQIADLNMVCNELKLLDSVINWTMTILNMTEDVFIVSEALSVFIELVGSYQFDYSILFPLFNKYLELDYDDDLFPTLAYLIKLLISKGVSFDNLVPKLIEMSFSDSFETRDFGVSILGQFAESRNGSFINAEFISKLVEISIYNLKYESANAAFVINQMATGSPDLLHKYALHLIHLLSECLTINKNTQKYYEFADNCVTAFAAIVTKIVKSVKPISQFIPQILKNMPAKTATRENFEMMNFLLWLGRETNFQPTELFTSVLIQFFSKEDDEDEIGFISNKRELMTTLKEKLINLLSVIENPEVFCRQVCNNNSILLHYLKMNIGE
;
A
#
# COMPACT_ATOMS: atom_id res chain seq x y z
N MET A 1 -27.87 -30.94 -34.50
CA MET A 1 -26.48 -31.45 -34.64
C MET A 1 -26.01 -31.57 -36.10
N ALA A 2 -26.59 -32.44 -36.94
CA ALA A 2 -26.02 -32.76 -38.27
C ALA A 2 -25.77 -31.56 -39.22
N THR A 3 -26.59 -30.50 -39.15
CA THR A 3 -26.46 -29.29 -39.99
C THR A 3 -25.45 -28.26 -39.46
N LEU A 4 -25.21 -28.21 -38.14
CA LEU A 4 -24.25 -27.27 -37.54
C LEU A 4 -22.80 -27.73 -37.71
N PHE A 5 -22.58 -29.05 -37.87
CA PHE A 5 -21.25 -29.62 -38.13
C PHE A 5 -20.79 -29.53 -39.60
N SER A 6 -21.64 -29.09 -40.54
CA SER A 6 -21.30 -29.11 -41.98
C SER A 6 -20.37 -27.98 -42.41
N GLY A 7 -20.28 -26.87 -41.66
CA GLY A 7 -19.40 -25.74 -42.00
C GLY A 7 -17.91 -26.03 -41.77
N TYR A 8 -17.59 -26.80 -40.73
CA TYR A 8 -16.21 -26.94 -40.23
C TYR A 8 -15.39 -28.06 -40.92
N LEU A 9 -16.02 -28.93 -41.71
CA LEU A 9 -15.38 -30.10 -42.33
C LEU A 9 -15.24 -30.01 -43.86
N SER A 10 -15.31 -28.82 -44.44
CA SER A 10 -15.21 -28.60 -45.90
C SER A 10 -13.78 -28.70 -46.49
N ARG A 11 -12.76 -29.02 -45.67
CA ARG A 11 -11.36 -29.19 -46.12
C ARG A 11 -10.65 -30.43 -45.55
N LYS A 12 -11.13 -31.62 -45.89
CA LYS A 12 -10.29 -32.76 -46.36
C LYS A 12 -11.15 -33.96 -46.77
N ASN A 13 -10.99 -34.43 -48.01
CA ASN A 13 -11.62 -35.65 -48.49
C ASN A 13 -10.88 -36.89 -47.97
N SER A 14 -11.53 -37.69 -47.12
CA SER A 14 -11.58 -39.17 -47.16
C SER A 14 -12.01 -39.73 -45.80
N LEU A 15 -12.68 -40.89 -45.83
CA LEU A 15 -13.07 -41.83 -44.74
C LEU A 15 -14.58 -42.04 -44.56
N SER A 16 -15.16 -42.80 -45.50
CA SER A 16 -16.43 -43.52 -45.28
C SER A 16 -16.40 -44.48 -44.08
N HIS A 17 -15.20 -44.88 -43.64
CA HIS A 17 -14.99 -45.86 -42.56
C HIS A 17 -15.27 -45.32 -41.15
N GLN A 18 -15.29 -44.01 -40.93
CA GLN A 18 -15.53 -43.44 -39.59
C GLN A 18 -17.01 -43.49 -39.16
N LYS A 19 -17.98 -43.48 -40.09
CA LYS A 19 -19.41 -43.57 -39.74
C LYS A 19 -19.79 -44.91 -39.12
N GLU A 20 -19.15 -45.99 -39.57
CA GLU A 20 -19.41 -47.35 -39.08
C GLU A 20 -18.85 -47.56 -37.68
N ILE A 21 -17.66 -47.00 -37.39
CA ILE A 21 -17.03 -46.98 -36.07
C ILE A 21 -17.85 -46.16 -35.06
N CYS A 22 -18.42 -45.02 -35.47
CA CYS A 22 -19.32 -44.24 -34.61
C CYS A 22 -20.61 -45.02 -34.26
N TYR A 23 -21.21 -45.74 -35.21
CA TYR A 23 -22.41 -46.53 -34.96
C TYR A 23 -22.14 -47.72 -34.02
N GLN A 24 -21.00 -48.41 -34.18
CA GLN A 24 -20.59 -49.49 -33.28
C GLN A 24 -20.28 -48.97 -31.85
N LYS A 25 -19.63 -47.81 -31.71
CA LYS A 25 -19.39 -47.20 -30.39
C LYS A 25 -20.69 -46.78 -29.68
N LEU A 26 -21.69 -46.30 -30.42
CA LEU A 26 -23.00 -45.97 -29.83
C LEU A 26 -23.75 -47.23 -29.34
N ILE A 27 -23.66 -48.33 -30.09
CA ILE A 27 -24.27 -49.63 -29.70
C ILE A 27 -23.57 -50.21 -28.46
N CYS A 28 -22.25 -50.09 -28.34
CA CYS A 28 -21.54 -50.48 -27.11
C CYS A 28 -21.98 -49.70 -25.86
N LEU A 29 -22.35 -48.42 -25.99
CA LEU A 29 -22.87 -47.62 -24.87
C LEU A 29 -24.24 -48.13 -24.40
N CYS A 30 -25.14 -48.53 -25.29
CA CYS A 30 -26.45 -49.10 -24.91
C CYS A 30 -26.34 -50.49 -24.26
N PHE A 31 -25.31 -51.28 -24.57
CA PHE A 31 -25.07 -52.60 -23.94
C PHE A 31 -24.35 -52.55 -22.58
N SER A 32 -23.86 -51.38 -22.16
CA SER A 32 -23.15 -51.21 -20.88
C SER A 32 -24.03 -51.53 -19.65
N HIS A 33 -25.32 -51.25 -19.72
CA HIS A 33 -26.27 -51.48 -18.61
C HIS A 33 -26.45 -52.97 -18.26
N SER A 34 -26.19 -53.88 -19.22
CA SER A 34 -26.21 -55.33 -19.02
C SER A 34 -24.87 -55.93 -18.58
N ILE A 35 -23.75 -55.23 -18.78
CA ILE A 35 -22.40 -55.77 -18.52
C ILE A 35 -21.88 -55.39 -17.13
N ILE A 36 -22.35 -54.28 -16.54
CA ILE A 36 -22.01 -53.86 -15.17
C ILE A 36 -22.26 -54.96 -14.12
N ASN A 37 -23.21 -55.88 -14.37
CA ASN A 37 -23.54 -57.00 -13.48
C ASN A 37 -22.85 -58.35 -13.80
N MET A 38 -21.99 -58.45 -14.83
CA MET A 38 -21.49 -59.76 -15.30
C MET A 38 -19.97 -59.96 -15.36
N THR A 39 -19.15 -59.00 -14.92
CA THR A 39 -17.67 -59.15 -14.91
C THR A 39 -17.02 -58.79 -13.57
N PHE A 40 -17.46 -59.43 -12.49
CA PHE A 40 -16.63 -59.64 -11.29
C PHE A 40 -16.64 -61.13 -10.91
N SER A 41 -15.46 -61.72 -10.72
CA SER A 41 -15.31 -63.17 -10.53
C SER A 41 -15.72 -63.61 -9.13
N ASN A 42 -16.24 -64.84 -9.01
CA ASN A 42 -16.80 -65.38 -7.76
C ASN A 42 -15.83 -65.39 -6.55
N HIS A 43 -14.51 -65.25 -6.75
CA HIS A 43 -13.56 -65.11 -5.63
C HIS A 43 -13.34 -63.66 -5.14
N LYS A 44 -13.84 -62.64 -5.85
CA LYS A 44 -13.86 -61.25 -5.34
C LYS A 44 -15.11 -60.93 -4.51
N SER A 45 -16.18 -61.72 -4.65
CA SER A 45 -17.46 -61.50 -3.93
C SER A 45 -17.28 -61.57 -2.42
N ASP A 46 -16.75 -62.69 -1.91
CA ASP A 46 -16.62 -62.95 -0.47
C ASP A 46 -15.69 -61.94 0.24
N LEU A 47 -14.64 -61.46 -0.46
CA LEU A 47 -13.73 -60.45 0.07
C LEU A 47 -14.44 -59.10 0.24
N MET A 48 -15.21 -58.69 -0.79
CA MET A 48 -15.97 -57.44 -0.79
C MET A 48 -17.06 -57.44 0.28
N GLU A 49 -17.78 -58.56 0.48
CA GLU A 49 -18.79 -58.67 1.55
C GLU A 49 -18.18 -58.54 2.95
N ASN A 50 -16.99 -59.09 3.18
CA ASN A 50 -16.27 -58.94 4.43
C ASN A 50 -15.81 -57.49 4.67
N GLU A 51 -15.23 -56.83 3.66
CA GLU A 51 -14.86 -55.40 3.72
C GLU A 51 -16.06 -54.49 4.01
N VAL A 52 -17.19 -54.73 3.33
CA VAL A 52 -18.47 -54.02 3.54
C VAL A 52 -18.94 -54.16 4.99
N SER A 53 -18.92 -55.38 5.53
CA SER A 53 -19.32 -55.65 6.92
C SER A 53 -18.40 -54.97 7.94
N LEU A 54 -17.08 -55.03 7.73
CA LEU A 54 -16.09 -54.40 8.61
C LEU A 54 -16.21 -52.87 8.61
N LEU A 55 -16.35 -52.24 7.44
CA LEU A 55 -16.55 -50.80 7.33
C LEU A 55 -17.85 -50.33 7.99
N ILE A 56 -18.96 -51.06 7.78
CA ILE A 56 -20.25 -50.75 8.46
C ILE A 56 -20.09 -50.83 9.98
N GLN A 57 -19.42 -51.86 10.50
CA GLN A 57 -19.15 -51.98 11.94
C GLN A 57 -18.25 -50.85 12.46
N ALA A 58 -17.22 -50.44 11.71
CA ALA A 58 -16.36 -49.33 12.08
C ALA A 58 -17.11 -47.98 12.06
N TYR A 59 -17.95 -47.72 11.06
CA TYR A 59 -18.81 -46.53 11.05
C TYR A 59 -19.83 -46.56 12.19
N GLN A 60 -20.40 -47.72 12.54
CA GLN A 60 -21.25 -47.84 13.74
C GLN A 60 -20.45 -47.54 15.02
N LYS A 61 -19.22 -48.04 15.17
CA LYS A 61 -18.32 -47.69 16.29
C LYS A 61 -18.10 -46.18 16.42
N LEU A 62 -17.90 -45.43 15.32
CA LEU A 62 -17.78 -43.97 15.32
C LEU A 62 -19.03 -43.25 15.87
N SER A 63 -20.21 -43.85 15.78
CA SER A 63 -21.47 -43.20 16.23
C SER A 63 -21.70 -43.22 17.75
N TYR A 64 -20.94 -44.03 18.51
CA TYR A 64 -21.23 -44.29 19.93
C TYR A 64 -20.69 -43.26 20.94
N ASN A 65 -20.17 -42.10 20.50
CA ASN A 65 -19.62 -41.04 21.37
C ASN A 65 -18.65 -41.55 22.46
N ASN A 66 -17.82 -42.55 22.11
CA ASN A 66 -16.86 -43.18 23.02
C ASN A 66 -15.46 -43.10 22.41
N ASN A 67 -14.54 -42.41 23.10
CA ASN A 67 -13.20 -42.11 22.58
C ASN A 67 -12.37 -43.38 22.24
N GLU A 68 -12.54 -44.48 22.95
CA GLU A 68 -11.82 -45.73 22.66
C GLU A 68 -12.38 -46.40 21.40
N LEU A 69 -13.71 -46.49 21.28
CA LEU A 69 -14.36 -47.02 20.08
C LEU A 69 -14.10 -46.15 18.86
N THR A 70 -14.10 -44.82 19.01
CA THR A 70 -13.74 -43.88 17.95
C THR A 70 -12.29 -44.09 17.51
N LYS A 71 -11.34 -44.25 18.44
CA LYS A 71 -9.94 -44.50 18.10
C LYS A 71 -9.75 -45.84 17.37
N GLN A 72 -10.40 -46.91 17.83
CA GLN A 72 -10.38 -48.22 17.17
C GLN A 72 -10.99 -48.13 15.76
N ALA A 73 -12.15 -47.50 15.61
CA ALA A 73 -12.83 -47.32 14.34
C ALA A 73 -11.99 -46.50 13.33
N THR A 74 -11.38 -45.40 13.77
CA THR A 74 -10.49 -44.60 12.90
C THR A 74 -9.27 -45.39 12.45
N GLN A 75 -8.71 -46.28 13.29
CA GLN A 75 -7.63 -47.18 12.90
C GLN A 75 -8.10 -48.25 11.89
N GLU A 76 -9.27 -48.85 12.11
CA GLU A 76 -9.88 -49.82 11.19
C GLU A 76 -10.19 -49.19 9.83
N ILE A 77 -10.81 -48.00 9.82
CA ILE A 77 -11.13 -47.25 8.60
C ILE A 77 -9.84 -46.86 7.87
N SER A 78 -8.84 -46.31 8.56
CA SER A 78 -7.55 -45.94 7.95
C SER A 78 -6.83 -47.13 7.32
N LEU A 79 -6.83 -48.29 7.99
CA LEU A 79 -6.27 -49.52 7.45
C LEU A 79 -7.02 -49.97 6.18
N LEU A 80 -8.35 -49.95 6.19
CA LEU A 80 -9.18 -50.38 5.06
C LEU A 80 -9.14 -49.37 3.89
N THR A 81 -9.06 -48.07 4.16
CA THR A 81 -8.95 -47.02 3.13
C THR A 81 -7.54 -46.83 2.58
N SER A 82 -6.53 -47.52 3.14
CA SER A 82 -5.15 -47.53 2.61
C SER A 82 -4.95 -48.30 1.29
N ASN A 83 -6.01 -48.91 0.74
CA ASN A 83 -5.97 -49.67 -0.51
C ASN A 83 -7.03 -49.15 -1.51
N PRO A 84 -6.67 -48.72 -2.74
CA PRO A 84 -7.63 -48.20 -3.70
C PRO A 84 -8.76 -49.18 -4.10
N ALA A 85 -8.54 -50.49 -3.97
CA ALA A 85 -9.56 -51.49 -4.31
C ALA A 85 -10.84 -51.38 -3.45
N ILE A 86 -10.75 -50.80 -2.25
CA ILE A 86 -11.87 -50.60 -1.31
C ILE A 86 -13.00 -49.72 -1.89
N ILE A 87 -12.74 -48.97 -2.96
CA ILE A 87 -13.69 -48.04 -3.58
C ILE A 87 -15.00 -48.73 -3.99
N PHE A 88 -14.94 -49.99 -4.44
CA PHE A 88 -16.12 -50.77 -4.82
C PHE A 88 -16.92 -51.25 -3.60
N SER A 89 -16.24 -51.62 -2.52
CA SER A 89 -16.85 -51.94 -1.22
C SER A 89 -17.56 -50.71 -0.64
N LEU A 90 -16.95 -49.52 -0.75
CA LEU A 90 -17.58 -48.26 -0.37
C LEU A 90 -18.83 -47.93 -1.22
N PHE A 91 -18.78 -48.10 -2.54
CA PHE A 91 -19.97 -47.95 -3.38
C PHE A 91 -21.07 -48.96 -3.03
N LYS A 92 -20.71 -50.19 -2.64
CA LYS A 92 -21.69 -51.18 -2.19
C LYS A 92 -22.37 -50.77 -0.89
N ILE A 93 -21.65 -50.16 0.05
CA ILE A 93 -22.24 -49.61 1.29
C ILE A 93 -23.24 -48.49 0.97
N LEU A 94 -22.94 -47.60 0.02
CA LEU A 94 -23.89 -46.55 -0.41
C LEU A 94 -25.16 -47.10 -1.04
N GLU A 95 -25.09 -48.24 -1.73
CA GLU A 95 -26.25 -48.90 -2.35
C GLU A 95 -27.15 -49.59 -1.33
N ILE A 96 -26.58 -50.26 -0.32
CA ILE A 96 -27.35 -51.11 0.61
C ILE A 96 -27.74 -50.41 1.92
N SER A 97 -27.01 -49.36 2.33
CA SER A 97 -27.25 -48.68 3.59
C SER A 97 -28.32 -47.60 3.45
N ASN A 98 -29.35 -47.66 4.30
CA ASN A 98 -30.34 -46.59 4.48
C ASN A 98 -29.98 -45.63 5.62
N ASP A 99 -28.89 -45.88 6.36
CA ASP A 99 -28.46 -45.06 7.50
C ASP A 99 -27.67 -43.84 7.02
N ASN A 100 -28.20 -42.64 7.29
CA ASN A 100 -27.61 -41.37 6.83
C ASN A 100 -26.22 -41.09 7.43
N PHE A 101 -25.92 -41.55 8.65
CA PHE A 101 -24.59 -41.41 9.24
C PHE A 101 -23.60 -42.33 8.54
N ILE A 102 -23.95 -43.61 8.36
CA ILE A 102 -23.11 -44.59 7.65
C ILE A 102 -22.84 -44.12 6.21
N ARG A 103 -23.88 -43.67 5.48
CA ARG A 103 -23.73 -43.15 4.12
C ARG A 103 -22.82 -41.91 4.09
N LYS A 104 -22.98 -40.96 5.03
CA LYS A 104 -22.09 -39.78 5.14
C LYS A 104 -20.63 -40.19 5.35
N GLN A 105 -20.33 -41.08 6.29
CA GLN A 105 -18.95 -41.55 6.53
C GLN A 105 -18.38 -42.33 5.33
N THR A 106 -19.24 -43.07 4.62
CA THR A 106 -18.87 -43.78 3.39
C THR A 106 -18.46 -42.82 2.29
N VAL A 107 -19.20 -41.73 2.05
CA VAL A 107 -18.82 -40.72 1.06
C VAL A 107 -17.55 -39.95 1.47
N ILE A 108 -17.36 -39.66 2.75
CA ILE A 108 -16.08 -39.09 3.25
C ILE A 108 -14.90 -40.02 2.94
N SER A 109 -15.06 -41.33 3.15
CA SER A 109 -14.03 -42.32 2.82
C SER A 109 -13.81 -42.47 1.31
N ILE A 110 -14.85 -42.34 0.49
CA ILE A 110 -14.72 -42.28 -0.98
C ILE A 110 -13.89 -41.05 -1.40
N LYS A 111 -14.16 -39.88 -0.81
CA LYS A 111 -13.38 -38.65 -1.05
C LYS A 111 -11.91 -38.83 -0.67
N LEU A 112 -11.64 -39.42 0.51
CA LEU A 112 -10.29 -39.74 0.96
C LEU A 112 -9.58 -40.68 -0.04
N VAL A 113 -10.16 -41.84 -0.35
CA VAL A 113 -9.57 -42.83 -1.27
C VAL A 113 -9.30 -42.25 -2.65
N ILE A 114 -10.25 -41.48 -3.22
CA ILE A 114 -10.06 -40.85 -4.54
C ILE A 114 -8.98 -39.76 -4.49
N SER A 115 -8.90 -38.96 -3.41
CA SER A 115 -7.85 -37.95 -3.26
C SER A 115 -6.45 -38.55 -3.06
N THR A 116 -6.34 -39.66 -2.31
CA THR A 116 -5.06 -40.32 -2.02
C THR A 116 -4.55 -41.15 -3.20
N PHE A 117 -5.44 -41.80 -3.96
CA PHE A 117 -5.06 -42.74 -5.02
C PHE A 117 -5.50 -42.28 -6.42
N LYS A 118 -5.63 -40.97 -6.65
CA LYS A 118 -6.13 -40.38 -7.91
C LYS A 118 -5.56 -41.04 -9.16
N ASP A 119 -4.24 -41.21 -9.23
CA ASP A 119 -3.56 -41.79 -10.41
C ASP A 119 -3.86 -43.27 -10.64
N HIS A 120 -4.21 -44.02 -9.59
CA HIS A 120 -4.58 -45.44 -9.70
C HIS A 120 -5.93 -45.63 -10.40
N PHE A 121 -6.78 -44.60 -10.42
CA PHE A 121 -8.12 -44.64 -11.00
C PHE A 121 -8.19 -44.06 -12.42
N ALA A 122 -7.05 -43.72 -13.05
CA ALA A 122 -7.02 -43.03 -14.34
C ALA A 122 -7.79 -43.74 -15.47
N SER A 123 -7.78 -45.08 -15.52
CA SER A 123 -8.57 -45.87 -16.48
C SER A 123 -10.07 -45.93 -16.15
N ASP A 124 -10.42 -45.75 -14.87
CA ASP A 124 -11.72 -46.10 -14.31
C ASP A 124 -12.55 -44.84 -13.97
N PHE A 125 -11.97 -43.64 -14.07
CA PHE A 125 -12.60 -42.36 -13.77
C PHE A 125 -13.99 -42.20 -14.40
N ILE A 126 -14.21 -42.61 -15.65
CA ILE A 126 -15.52 -42.51 -16.31
C ILE A 126 -16.55 -43.44 -15.64
N GLN A 127 -16.16 -44.64 -15.22
CA GLN A 127 -17.04 -45.56 -14.51
C GLN A 127 -17.36 -45.05 -13.10
N ILE A 128 -16.34 -44.59 -12.37
CA ILE A 128 -16.46 -44.00 -11.03
C ILE A 128 -17.38 -42.76 -11.07
N LEU A 129 -17.18 -41.87 -12.03
CA LEU A 129 -18.03 -40.69 -12.27
C LEU A 129 -19.48 -41.08 -12.53
N ASN A 130 -19.74 -42.03 -13.43
CA ASN A 130 -21.10 -42.47 -13.76
C ASN A 130 -21.83 -43.13 -12.57
N ILE A 131 -21.11 -43.88 -11.73
CA ILE A 131 -21.64 -44.43 -10.48
C ILE A 131 -22.04 -43.30 -9.53
N LEU A 132 -21.15 -42.32 -9.30
CA LEU A 132 -21.39 -41.16 -8.44
C LEU A 132 -22.56 -40.30 -8.93
N LEU A 133 -22.66 -40.03 -10.24
CA LEU A 133 -23.78 -39.27 -10.82
C LEU A 133 -25.14 -39.98 -10.65
N ASN A 134 -25.16 -41.31 -10.77
CA ASN A 134 -26.35 -42.13 -10.52
C ASN A 134 -26.74 -42.20 -9.02
N PHE A 135 -25.77 -42.13 -8.10
CA PHE A 135 -26.07 -41.95 -6.68
C PHE A 135 -26.59 -40.54 -6.39
N LEU A 136 -25.93 -39.52 -6.92
CA LEU A 136 -26.26 -38.13 -6.72
C LEU A 136 -27.69 -37.80 -7.17
N SER A 137 -28.14 -38.34 -8.32
CA SER A 137 -29.50 -38.16 -8.83
C SER A 137 -30.62 -38.82 -8.00
N LYS A 138 -30.26 -39.60 -6.98
CA LYS A 138 -31.19 -40.31 -6.07
C LYS A 138 -30.97 -39.96 -4.60
N GLU A 139 -29.94 -39.19 -4.29
CA GLU A 139 -29.63 -38.78 -2.93
C GLU A 139 -30.56 -37.65 -2.48
N SER A 140 -31.10 -37.74 -1.27
CA SER A 140 -31.95 -36.70 -0.66
C SER A 140 -31.22 -35.91 0.43
N SER A 141 -30.11 -36.42 0.95
CA SER A 141 -29.28 -35.77 1.97
C SER A 141 -28.35 -34.75 1.34
N SER A 142 -28.66 -33.44 1.45
CA SER A 142 -27.87 -32.34 0.87
C SER A 142 -26.40 -32.35 1.30
N ILE A 143 -26.12 -32.75 2.56
CA ILE A 143 -24.75 -32.93 3.06
C ILE A 143 -24.01 -34.00 2.25
N ILE A 144 -24.68 -35.11 1.91
CA ILE A 144 -24.06 -36.18 1.13
C ILE A 144 -23.93 -35.76 -0.34
N GLN A 145 -24.94 -35.08 -0.91
CA GLN A 145 -24.86 -34.50 -2.26
C GLN A 145 -23.62 -33.60 -2.40
N ASN A 146 -23.39 -32.68 -1.45
CA ASN A 146 -22.25 -31.76 -1.50
C ASN A 146 -20.90 -32.50 -1.45
N ILE A 147 -20.74 -33.51 -0.60
CA ILE A 147 -19.49 -34.30 -0.56
C ILE A 147 -19.31 -35.11 -1.87
N ILE A 148 -20.39 -35.62 -2.47
CA ILE A 148 -20.32 -36.23 -3.82
C ILE A 148 -19.90 -35.20 -4.87
N ILE A 149 -20.40 -33.97 -4.81
CA ILE A 149 -20.00 -32.89 -5.74
C ILE A 149 -18.51 -32.56 -5.60
N ASP A 150 -17.98 -32.48 -4.38
CA ASP A 150 -16.53 -32.34 -4.16
C ASP A 150 -15.73 -33.47 -4.82
N ILE A 151 -16.21 -34.72 -4.69
CA ILE A 151 -15.58 -35.89 -5.32
C ILE A 151 -15.63 -35.79 -6.84
N LEU A 152 -16.77 -35.39 -7.41
CA LEU A 152 -16.89 -35.17 -8.86
C LEU A 152 -15.85 -34.15 -9.33
N CYS A 153 -15.64 -33.05 -8.59
CA CYS A 153 -14.64 -32.04 -8.92
C CYS A 153 -13.20 -32.59 -8.93
N LEU A 154 -12.86 -33.54 -8.04
CA LEU A 154 -11.56 -34.23 -8.07
C LEU A 154 -11.36 -35.11 -9.31
N LEU A 155 -12.46 -35.58 -9.92
CA LEU A 155 -12.50 -36.50 -11.08
C LEU A 155 -12.63 -35.80 -12.44
N ILE A 156 -12.80 -34.47 -12.48
CA ILE A 156 -12.91 -33.72 -13.74
C ILE A 156 -11.56 -33.72 -14.48
N ASN A 157 -11.61 -34.14 -15.74
CA ASN A 157 -10.55 -34.04 -16.74
C ASN A 157 -11.16 -34.15 -18.15
N GLU A 158 -10.34 -34.04 -19.19
CA GLU A 158 -10.78 -34.11 -20.60
C GLU A 158 -11.59 -35.38 -20.95
N ALA A 159 -11.32 -36.51 -20.28
CA ALA A 159 -12.01 -37.78 -20.54
C ALA A 159 -13.37 -37.88 -19.81
N THR A 160 -13.54 -37.21 -18.67
CA THR A 160 -14.81 -37.23 -17.90
C THR A 160 -15.80 -36.15 -18.32
N ILE A 161 -15.33 -35.02 -18.87
CA ILE A 161 -16.18 -33.90 -19.35
C ILE A 161 -17.35 -34.36 -20.25
N PRO A 162 -17.18 -35.21 -21.28
CA PRO A 162 -18.29 -35.61 -22.15
C PRO A 162 -19.40 -36.38 -21.43
N SER A 163 -19.05 -37.21 -20.44
CA SER A 163 -20.02 -37.98 -19.65
C SER A 163 -20.82 -37.06 -18.74
N LEU A 164 -20.14 -36.10 -18.10
CA LEU A 164 -20.78 -35.09 -17.24
C LEU A 164 -21.68 -34.14 -18.06
N PHE A 165 -21.24 -33.73 -19.24
CA PHE A 165 -22.03 -32.90 -20.16
C PHE A 165 -23.31 -33.64 -20.57
N SER A 166 -23.21 -34.93 -20.92
CA SER A 166 -24.38 -35.75 -21.27
C SER A 166 -25.34 -35.96 -20.10
N PHE A 167 -24.85 -36.01 -18.86
CA PHE A 167 -25.69 -36.09 -17.66
C PHE A 167 -26.45 -34.78 -17.40
N ILE A 168 -25.76 -33.63 -17.51
CA ILE A 168 -26.39 -32.32 -17.33
C ILE A 168 -27.42 -32.06 -18.45
N GLN A 169 -27.11 -32.42 -19.69
CA GLN A 169 -28.03 -32.28 -20.82
C GLN A 169 -29.29 -33.15 -20.65
N SER A 170 -29.16 -34.43 -20.28
CA SER A 170 -30.33 -35.31 -20.07
C SER A 170 -31.17 -34.87 -18.86
N SER A 171 -30.53 -34.29 -17.84
CA SER A 171 -31.22 -33.69 -16.70
C SER A 171 -32.06 -32.47 -17.11
N LEU A 172 -31.53 -31.59 -17.97
CA LEU A 172 -32.30 -30.48 -18.57
C LEU A 172 -33.47 -30.98 -19.42
N GLU A 173 -33.25 -31.98 -20.26
CA GLU A 173 -34.29 -32.58 -21.10
C GLU A 173 -35.41 -33.25 -20.28
N SER A 174 -35.10 -33.75 -19.07
CA SER A 174 -36.08 -34.33 -18.14
C SER A 174 -37.00 -33.32 -17.43
N GLN A 175 -36.63 -32.04 -17.44
CA GLN A 175 -37.30 -30.94 -16.69
C GLN A 175 -37.42 -31.17 -15.16
N ASN A 176 -36.69 -32.13 -14.58
CA ASN A 176 -36.70 -32.33 -13.13
C ASN A 176 -35.89 -31.23 -12.41
N LEU A 177 -36.59 -30.28 -11.79
CA LEU A 177 -36.00 -29.14 -11.10
C LEU A 177 -35.03 -29.51 -9.96
N GLU A 178 -35.20 -30.66 -9.30
CA GLU A 178 -34.28 -31.10 -8.24
C GLU A 178 -32.93 -31.52 -8.85
N ILE A 179 -32.96 -32.31 -9.93
CA ILE A 179 -31.75 -32.74 -10.64
C ILE A 179 -31.08 -31.55 -11.37
N ILE A 180 -31.86 -30.60 -11.88
CA ILE A 180 -31.33 -29.34 -12.44
C ILE A 180 -30.64 -28.51 -11.33
N SER A 181 -31.19 -28.44 -10.12
CA SER A 181 -30.54 -27.84 -8.94
C SER A 181 -29.19 -28.49 -8.64
N ILE A 182 -29.13 -29.82 -8.65
CA ILE A 182 -27.91 -30.61 -8.47
C ILE A 182 -26.88 -30.29 -9.57
N CYS A 183 -27.30 -30.24 -10.84
CA CYS A 183 -26.43 -29.88 -11.96
C CYS A 183 -25.87 -28.46 -11.81
N CYS A 184 -26.68 -27.53 -11.31
CA CYS A 184 -26.26 -26.17 -11.00
C CYS A 184 -25.16 -26.15 -9.93
N ASN A 185 -25.31 -26.93 -8.85
CA ASN A 185 -24.31 -27.03 -7.78
C ASN A 185 -23.01 -27.69 -8.25
N ILE A 186 -23.07 -28.72 -9.11
CA ILE A 186 -21.86 -29.29 -9.74
C ILE A 186 -21.09 -28.19 -10.48
N LEU A 187 -21.77 -27.41 -11.34
CA LEU A 187 -21.15 -26.35 -12.13
C LEU A 187 -20.60 -25.20 -11.26
N LEU A 188 -21.29 -24.87 -10.16
CA LEU A 188 -20.80 -23.92 -9.15
C LEU A 188 -19.50 -24.37 -8.47
N SER A 189 -19.30 -25.68 -8.25
CA SER A 189 -18.09 -26.22 -7.62
C SER A 189 -16.90 -26.42 -8.59
N MET A 190 -17.09 -26.36 -9.91
CA MET A 190 -15.99 -26.58 -10.88
C MET A 190 -14.95 -25.46 -10.90
N PRO A 191 -13.65 -25.74 -11.07
CA PRO A 191 -12.65 -24.70 -11.33
C PRO A 191 -12.78 -24.10 -12.76
N ASP A 192 -12.98 -24.95 -13.77
CA ASP A 192 -13.25 -24.52 -15.16
C ASP A 192 -14.67 -24.94 -15.57
N ILE A 193 -15.45 -23.96 -16.01
CA ILE A 193 -16.84 -24.10 -16.47
C ILE A 193 -16.98 -23.96 -18.00
N THR A 194 -15.91 -23.57 -18.70
CA THR A 194 -15.89 -23.27 -20.15
C THR A 194 -16.51 -24.39 -21.01
N PRO A 195 -16.28 -25.70 -20.76
CA PRO A 195 -16.91 -26.76 -21.54
C PRO A 195 -18.44 -26.84 -21.43
N PHE A 196 -19.03 -26.25 -20.39
CA PHE A 196 -20.44 -26.40 -20.02
C PHE A 196 -21.29 -25.15 -20.28
N ILE A 197 -20.70 -24.05 -20.75
CA ILE A 197 -21.41 -22.79 -21.05
C ILE A 197 -22.71 -22.98 -21.88
N PRO A 198 -22.77 -23.84 -22.93
CA PRO A 198 -24.00 -24.07 -23.68
C PRO A 198 -25.18 -24.65 -22.87
N LEU A 199 -24.89 -25.29 -21.73
CA LEU A 199 -25.90 -25.84 -20.81
C LEU A 199 -26.25 -24.89 -19.67
N CYS A 200 -25.36 -23.96 -19.32
CA CYS A 200 -25.54 -23.05 -18.19
C CYS A 200 -26.73 -22.10 -18.41
N ILE A 201 -26.86 -21.48 -19.60
CA ILE A 201 -27.98 -20.57 -19.90
C ILE A 201 -29.35 -21.26 -19.70
N PRO A 202 -29.62 -22.46 -20.27
CA PRO A 202 -30.83 -23.23 -19.97
C PRO A 202 -31.06 -23.54 -18.48
N ILE A 203 -30.02 -23.86 -17.71
CA ILE A 203 -30.15 -24.11 -16.25
C ILE A 203 -30.63 -22.84 -15.54
N ILE A 204 -29.99 -21.71 -15.85
CA ILE A 204 -30.26 -20.41 -15.23
C ILE A 204 -31.71 -19.98 -15.50
N THR A 205 -32.17 -20.08 -16.75
CA THR A 205 -33.53 -19.71 -17.14
C THR A 205 -34.61 -20.61 -16.53
N ASN A 206 -34.33 -21.91 -16.34
CA ASN A 206 -35.33 -22.88 -15.87
C ASN A 206 -35.47 -22.95 -14.35
N LEU A 207 -34.40 -22.69 -13.57
CA LEU A 207 -34.38 -22.98 -12.14
C LEU A 207 -34.88 -21.80 -11.27
N ASN A 208 -34.52 -20.56 -11.62
CA ASN A 208 -34.85 -19.31 -10.89
C ASN A 208 -34.73 -19.40 -9.35
N LYS A 209 -33.66 -20.04 -8.87
CA LYS A 209 -33.21 -20.06 -7.47
C LYS A 209 -31.86 -19.34 -7.31
N ILE A 210 -31.42 -19.16 -6.07
CA ILE A 210 -30.11 -18.55 -5.74
C ILE A 210 -28.95 -19.26 -6.44
N GLU A 211 -28.96 -20.59 -6.53
CA GLU A 211 -27.89 -21.36 -7.17
C GLU A 211 -27.76 -21.03 -8.67
N SER A 212 -28.89 -20.89 -9.37
CA SER A 212 -28.91 -20.46 -10.77
C SER A 212 -28.45 -19.02 -10.96
N ILE A 213 -28.76 -18.12 -10.03
CA ILE A 213 -28.28 -16.73 -10.11
C ILE A 213 -26.77 -16.68 -9.90
N ASN A 214 -26.26 -17.39 -8.90
CA ASN A 214 -24.82 -17.50 -8.65
C ASN A 214 -24.08 -18.18 -9.82
N LEU A 215 -24.71 -19.16 -10.48
CA LEU A 215 -24.18 -19.76 -11.71
C LEU A 215 -24.09 -18.72 -12.84
N GLY A 216 -25.11 -17.87 -12.97
CA GLY A 216 -25.12 -16.74 -13.88
C GLY A 216 -24.00 -15.72 -13.63
N PHE A 217 -23.75 -15.38 -12.35
CA PHE A 217 -22.59 -14.57 -11.95
C PHE A 217 -21.26 -15.25 -12.28
N LYS A 218 -21.16 -16.57 -12.10
CA LYS A 218 -19.95 -17.34 -12.42
C LYS A 218 -19.64 -17.41 -13.93
N ILE A 219 -20.67 -17.56 -14.78
CA ILE A 219 -20.47 -17.63 -16.24
C ILE A 219 -20.35 -16.26 -16.93
N ARG A 220 -20.37 -15.16 -16.16
CA ARG A 220 -20.30 -13.77 -16.62
C ARG A 220 -19.28 -13.49 -17.74
N PRO A 221 -18.03 -14.01 -17.73
CA PRO A 221 -17.07 -13.78 -18.83
C PRO A 221 -17.47 -14.38 -20.18
N PHE A 222 -18.46 -15.27 -20.21
CA PHE A 222 -18.87 -16.06 -21.37
C PHE A 222 -20.32 -15.80 -21.81
N SER A 223 -21.07 -14.98 -21.07
CA SER A 223 -22.49 -14.70 -21.33
C SER A 223 -22.71 -13.40 -22.13
N PRO A 224 -23.73 -13.31 -23.00
CA PRO A 224 -24.11 -12.05 -23.63
C PRO A 224 -24.48 -10.97 -22.60
N PRO A 225 -24.13 -9.69 -22.81
CA PRO A 225 -24.43 -8.62 -21.86
C PRO A 225 -25.91 -8.51 -21.50
N GLU A 226 -26.83 -8.62 -22.46
CA GLU A 226 -28.27 -8.49 -22.21
C GLU A 226 -28.83 -9.66 -21.39
N PHE A 227 -28.20 -10.84 -21.47
CA PHE A 227 -28.54 -11.99 -20.61
C PHE A 227 -27.97 -11.79 -19.21
N PHE A 228 -26.72 -11.31 -19.11
CA PHE A 228 -26.09 -11.05 -17.82
C PHE A 228 -26.85 -9.99 -17.03
N GLU A 229 -27.31 -8.93 -17.68
CA GLU A 229 -28.13 -7.90 -17.07
C GLU A 229 -29.45 -8.47 -16.51
N GLN A 230 -30.11 -9.39 -17.23
CA GLN A 230 -31.30 -10.08 -16.71
C GLN A 230 -30.99 -10.95 -15.48
N VAL A 231 -29.86 -11.65 -15.46
CA VAL A 231 -29.38 -12.40 -14.28
C VAL A 231 -29.17 -11.45 -13.11
N PHE A 232 -28.48 -10.34 -13.33
CA PHE A 232 -28.16 -9.34 -12.31
C PHE A 232 -29.45 -8.72 -11.71
N GLN A 233 -30.39 -8.30 -12.56
CA GLN A 233 -31.70 -7.78 -12.14
C GLN A 233 -32.52 -8.82 -11.35
N ASN A 234 -32.44 -10.10 -11.71
CA ASN A 234 -33.10 -11.17 -10.97
C ASN A 234 -32.38 -11.48 -9.65
N GLY A 235 -31.05 -11.30 -9.58
CA GLY A 235 -30.28 -11.34 -8.34
C GLY A 235 -30.72 -10.27 -7.35
N ILE A 236 -30.88 -9.01 -7.78
CA ILE A 236 -31.44 -7.95 -6.93
C ILE A 236 -32.84 -8.32 -6.41
N LYS A 237 -33.75 -8.75 -7.29
CA LYS A 237 -35.10 -9.17 -6.89
C LYS A 237 -35.08 -10.35 -5.90
N MET A 238 -34.15 -11.29 -6.07
CA MET A 238 -33.98 -12.43 -5.16
C MET A 238 -33.43 -11.98 -3.80
N ALA A 239 -32.45 -11.07 -3.78
CA ALA A 239 -31.90 -10.49 -2.54
C ALA A 239 -32.98 -9.84 -1.68
N LEU A 240 -33.86 -9.03 -2.29
CA LEU A 240 -35.01 -8.40 -1.60
C LEU A 240 -35.95 -9.43 -0.94
N ASN A 241 -36.10 -10.62 -1.52
CA ASN A 241 -36.92 -11.70 -0.98
C ASN A 241 -36.20 -12.55 0.10
N LEU A 242 -34.88 -12.43 0.22
CA LEU A 242 -34.03 -13.18 1.16
C LEU A 242 -33.77 -12.42 2.48
N SER A 243 -34.52 -11.36 2.78
CA SER A 243 -34.40 -10.56 4.01
C SER A 243 -34.64 -11.32 5.33
N ASN A 244 -34.97 -12.62 5.29
CA ASN A 244 -35.07 -13.49 6.47
C ASN A 244 -34.00 -14.60 6.50
N ASP A 245 -33.13 -14.70 5.49
CA ASP A 245 -32.04 -15.67 5.40
C ASP A 245 -30.70 -14.96 5.14
N ARG A 246 -30.04 -14.57 6.24
CA ARG A 246 -28.76 -13.83 6.23
C ARG A 246 -27.65 -14.56 5.46
N ILE A 247 -27.61 -15.90 5.49
CA ILE A 247 -26.53 -16.69 4.88
C ILE A 247 -26.69 -16.69 3.36
N SER A 248 -27.89 -16.99 2.88
CA SER A 248 -28.21 -16.93 1.44
C SER A 248 -28.10 -15.50 0.90
N LEU A 249 -28.59 -14.50 1.65
CA LEU A 249 -28.49 -13.10 1.26
C LEU A 249 -27.04 -12.63 1.16
N SER A 250 -26.20 -12.93 2.16
CA SER A 250 -24.77 -12.56 2.15
C SER A 250 -24.06 -13.14 0.91
N THR A 251 -24.23 -14.44 0.66
CA THR A 251 -23.66 -15.13 -0.51
C THR A 251 -24.07 -14.49 -1.83
N LEU A 252 -25.33 -14.07 -1.95
CA LEU A 252 -25.87 -13.44 -3.14
C LEU A 252 -25.37 -11.99 -3.29
N ILE A 253 -25.29 -11.23 -2.20
CA ILE A 253 -24.77 -9.86 -2.17
C ILE A 253 -23.30 -9.83 -2.57
N THR A 254 -22.45 -10.72 -2.04
CA THR A 254 -21.05 -10.86 -2.50
C THR A 254 -20.97 -11.15 -3.99
N SER A 255 -21.86 -11.99 -4.52
CA SER A 255 -21.91 -12.30 -5.96
C SER A 255 -22.38 -11.12 -6.81
N ILE A 256 -23.25 -10.26 -6.26
CA ILE A 256 -23.66 -8.97 -6.84
C ILE A 256 -22.46 -8.00 -6.85
N CYS A 257 -21.79 -7.76 -5.72
CA CYS A 257 -20.63 -6.87 -5.60
C CYS A 257 -19.55 -7.18 -6.64
N ASN A 258 -19.09 -8.45 -6.66
CA ASN A 258 -18.09 -8.97 -7.63
C ASN A 258 -18.51 -8.88 -9.12
N SER A 259 -19.73 -8.41 -9.39
CA SER A 259 -20.35 -8.31 -10.70
C SER A 259 -20.75 -6.88 -11.11
N ILE A 260 -20.66 -5.88 -10.22
CA ILE A 260 -21.20 -4.52 -10.48
C ILE A 260 -20.46 -3.81 -11.62
N SER A 261 -19.14 -3.98 -11.71
CA SER A 261 -18.32 -3.40 -12.78
C SER A 261 -18.76 -3.78 -14.20
N PHE A 262 -19.49 -4.90 -14.36
CA PHE A 262 -19.91 -5.44 -15.65
C PHE A 262 -21.32 -5.04 -16.11
N ILE A 263 -22.07 -4.29 -15.29
CA ILE A 263 -23.36 -3.71 -15.69
C ILE A 263 -23.22 -2.23 -16.05
N GLN A 264 -23.99 -1.80 -17.06
CA GLN A 264 -24.02 -0.40 -17.49
C GLN A 264 -24.91 0.44 -16.55
N GLU A 265 -26.15 0.00 -16.31
CA GLU A 265 -27.09 0.75 -15.47
C GLU A 265 -26.99 0.36 -13.98
N LYS A 266 -26.08 1.01 -13.27
CA LYS A 266 -25.90 0.84 -11.80
C LYS A 266 -27.01 1.52 -10.97
N SER A 267 -27.86 2.34 -11.61
CA SER A 267 -29.02 3.04 -10.99
C SER A 267 -29.97 2.09 -10.25
N ILE A 268 -30.08 0.84 -10.73
CA ILE A 268 -30.97 -0.18 -10.16
C ILE A 268 -30.58 -0.57 -8.72
N ILE A 269 -29.29 -0.51 -8.39
CA ILE A 269 -28.80 -0.82 -7.04
C ILE A 269 -29.24 0.26 -6.06
N PHE A 270 -28.99 1.53 -6.40
CA PHE A 270 -29.44 2.67 -5.59
C PHE A 270 -30.96 2.68 -5.43
N THR A 271 -31.72 2.49 -6.51
CA THR A 271 -33.20 2.50 -6.43
C THR A 271 -33.79 1.31 -5.67
N SER A 272 -33.10 0.16 -5.61
CA SER A 272 -33.59 -1.06 -4.93
C SER A 272 -33.16 -1.15 -3.47
N PHE A 273 -31.92 -0.77 -3.15
CA PHE A 273 -31.32 -1.00 -1.83
C PHE A 273 -31.23 0.27 -0.97
N LEU A 274 -31.02 1.47 -1.55
CA LEU A 274 -30.90 2.70 -0.77
C LEU A 274 -32.14 3.03 0.09
N PRO A 275 -33.40 2.78 -0.37
CA PRO A 275 -34.59 2.99 0.47
C PRO A 275 -34.68 2.07 1.68
N LEU A 276 -33.90 0.98 1.72
CA LEU A 276 -33.88 0.00 2.81
C LEU A 276 -32.98 0.44 3.97
N LEU A 277 -32.03 1.34 3.71
CA LEU A 277 -31.16 1.90 4.73
C LEU A 277 -31.95 2.87 5.64
N GLY A 278 -31.77 2.73 6.95
CA GLY A 278 -32.53 3.42 7.98
C GLY A 278 -33.93 2.85 8.25
N ASN A 279 -34.34 1.76 7.60
CA ASN A 279 -35.68 1.19 7.80
C ASN A 279 -35.74 0.37 9.10
N PRO A 280 -36.55 0.74 10.11
CA PRO A 280 -36.62 0.01 11.38
C PRO A 280 -37.27 -1.39 11.28
N GLU A 281 -37.87 -1.74 10.14
CA GLU A 281 -38.44 -3.08 9.92
C GLU A 281 -37.40 -4.12 9.46
N ILE A 282 -36.18 -3.70 9.11
CA ILE A 282 -35.09 -4.56 8.62
C ILE A 282 -33.96 -4.52 9.65
N SER A 283 -33.35 -5.65 10.02
CA SER A 283 -32.22 -5.63 10.96
C SER A 283 -30.99 -4.92 10.38
N SER A 284 -30.19 -4.28 11.24
CA SER A 284 -28.92 -3.64 10.89
C SER A 284 -28.02 -4.57 10.08
N ASP A 285 -27.84 -5.81 10.52
CA ASP A 285 -27.02 -6.85 9.88
C ASP A 285 -27.35 -7.07 8.40
N ILE A 286 -28.61 -6.91 8.02
CA ILE A 286 -29.09 -7.06 6.64
C ILE A 286 -28.92 -5.74 5.88
N GLN A 287 -29.15 -4.61 6.52
CA GLN A 287 -28.91 -3.30 5.92
C GLN A 287 -27.42 -3.07 5.61
N ILE A 288 -26.50 -3.62 6.40
CA ILE A 288 -25.05 -3.60 6.11
C ILE A 288 -24.73 -4.35 4.80
N LEU A 289 -25.39 -5.48 4.53
CA LEU A 289 -25.24 -6.20 3.25
C LEU A 289 -25.80 -5.39 2.06
N TYR A 290 -26.89 -4.64 2.26
CA TYR A 290 -27.37 -3.73 1.23
C TYR A 290 -26.45 -2.52 1.05
N ALA A 291 -25.83 -2.01 2.13
CA ALA A 291 -24.85 -0.94 2.09
C ALA A 291 -23.57 -1.36 1.36
N SER A 292 -23.04 -2.58 1.55
CA SER A 292 -21.83 -3.00 0.80
C SER A 292 -22.06 -3.07 -0.70
N ALA A 293 -23.24 -3.48 -1.17
CA ALA A 293 -23.60 -3.42 -2.58
C ALA A 293 -23.77 -1.98 -3.11
N ILE A 294 -24.17 -1.03 -2.25
CA ILE A 294 -24.27 0.40 -2.60
C ILE A 294 -22.88 1.04 -2.65
N THR A 295 -21.99 0.71 -1.71
CA THR A 295 -20.58 1.15 -1.65
C THR A 295 -19.82 0.72 -2.91
N GLU A 296 -19.84 -0.56 -3.25
CA GLU A 296 -19.23 -1.08 -4.49
C GLU A 296 -19.87 -0.41 -5.74
N ALA A 297 -21.18 -0.11 -5.71
CA ALA A 297 -21.83 0.63 -6.80
C ALA A 297 -21.36 2.08 -6.93
N ILE A 298 -20.96 2.74 -5.84
CA ILE A 298 -20.36 4.08 -5.85
C ILE A 298 -18.98 4.04 -6.48
N GLU A 299 -18.11 3.14 -6.01
CA GLU A 299 -16.73 3.00 -6.50
C GLU A 299 -16.68 2.67 -8.00
N ASN A 300 -17.67 1.92 -8.48
CA ASN A 300 -17.80 1.58 -9.91
C ASN A 300 -18.64 2.60 -10.73
N SER A 301 -18.98 3.78 -10.20
CA SER A 301 -19.84 4.78 -10.88
C SER A 301 -19.29 6.21 -10.84
N GLU A 302 -19.30 6.88 -12.00
CA GLU A 302 -19.10 8.34 -12.09
C GLU A 302 -20.35 9.11 -11.63
N ILE A 303 -20.55 9.21 -10.31
CA ILE A 303 -21.63 10.03 -9.74
C ILE A 303 -21.19 11.49 -9.69
N SER A 304 -21.78 12.34 -10.54
CA SER A 304 -21.50 13.79 -10.56
C SER A 304 -22.54 14.66 -9.83
N ASP A 305 -23.72 14.12 -9.51
CA ASP A 305 -24.79 14.85 -8.82
C ASP A 305 -24.58 14.87 -7.30
N CYS A 306 -24.12 16.01 -6.79
CA CYS A 306 -23.91 16.25 -5.38
C CYS A 306 -25.18 16.05 -4.53
N ASN A 307 -26.39 16.21 -5.08
CA ASN A 307 -27.63 15.96 -4.33
C ASN A 307 -27.86 14.47 -4.11
N LEU A 308 -27.54 13.63 -5.11
CA LEU A 308 -27.61 12.18 -4.98
C LEU A 308 -26.54 11.69 -3.98
N MET A 309 -25.30 12.16 -4.10
CA MET A 309 -24.22 11.87 -3.15
C MET A 309 -24.61 12.22 -1.71
N TYR A 310 -25.14 13.42 -1.50
CA TYR A 310 -25.58 13.88 -0.18
C TYR A 310 -26.79 13.08 0.34
N SER A 311 -27.72 12.69 -0.54
CA SER A 311 -28.86 11.83 -0.17
C SER A 311 -28.42 10.41 0.24
N ILE A 312 -27.37 9.87 -0.41
CA ILE A 312 -26.74 8.61 -0.03
C ILE A 312 -26.08 8.74 1.34
N LEU A 313 -25.27 9.78 1.58
CA LEU A 313 -24.63 10.02 2.87
C LEU A 313 -25.65 10.09 4.02
N LEU A 314 -26.76 10.81 3.84
CA LEU A 314 -27.83 10.86 4.84
C LEU A 314 -28.43 9.49 5.14
N LYS A 315 -28.55 8.62 4.14
CA LYS A 315 -29.06 7.25 4.31
C LYS A 315 -28.10 6.35 5.09
N TYR A 316 -26.79 6.56 4.94
CA TYR A 316 -25.78 5.89 5.77
C TYR A 316 -25.78 6.45 7.21
N PHE A 317 -26.09 7.74 7.42
CA PHE A 317 -26.28 8.29 8.77
C PHE A 317 -27.53 7.71 9.46
N GLU A 318 -28.63 7.54 8.72
CA GLU A 318 -29.82 6.85 9.23
C GLU A 318 -29.50 5.40 9.64
N LEU A 319 -28.76 4.65 8.81
CA LEU A 319 -28.27 3.31 9.16
C LEU A 319 -27.37 3.32 10.41
N TYR A 320 -26.34 4.17 10.46
CA TYR A 320 -25.44 4.28 11.61
C TYR A 320 -26.16 4.62 12.93
N SER A 321 -27.25 5.40 12.84
CA SER A 321 -28.07 5.79 14.00
C SER A 321 -28.81 4.64 14.67
N ILE A 322 -29.16 3.58 13.91
CA ILE A 322 -29.91 2.40 14.42
C ILE A 322 -29.01 1.22 14.78
N MET A 323 -27.69 1.33 14.59
CA MET A 323 -26.74 0.23 14.86
C MET A 323 -26.25 0.22 16.30
N GLU A 324 -26.19 -0.98 16.89
CA GLU A 324 -25.62 -1.21 18.22
C GLU A 324 -24.09 -1.31 18.18
N GLU A 325 -23.55 -2.02 17.18
CA GLU A 325 -22.11 -2.14 16.93
C GLU A 325 -21.59 -1.07 15.96
N ASP A 326 -20.34 -0.66 16.16
CA ASP A 326 -19.65 0.32 15.34
C ASP A 326 -18.98 -0.38 14.14
N HIS A 327 -19.69 -0.42 13.02
CA HIS A 327 -19.11 -0.90 11.76
C HIS A 327 -18.57 0.26 10.95
N ASP A 328 -17.49 -0.01 10.23
CA ASP A 328 -17.03 0.85 9.16
C ASP A 328 -18.01 0.79 7.98
N LEU A 329 -18.61 1.94 7.67
CA LEU A 329 -19.62 2.10 6.63
C LEU A 329 -19.27 3.20 5.62
N PHE A 330 -18.22 3.99 5.87
CA PHE A 330 -18.04 5.29 5.20
C PHE A 330 -16.91 5.31 4.19
N ASP A 331 -16.23 4.19 3.91
CA ASP A 331 -15.12 4.09 2.95
C ASP A 331 -15.47 4.65 1.56
N PHE A 332 -16.73 4.53 1.11
CA PHE A 332 -17.23 5.14 -0.13
C PHE A 332 -17.00 6.67 -0.22
N MET A 333 -16.81 7.35 0.92
CA MET A 333 -16.48 8.77 0.97
C MET A 333 -15.17 9.08 0.24
N LYS A 334 -14.19 8.16 0.21
CA LYS A 334 -12.97 8.30 -0.62
C LYS A 334 -13.26 8.54 -2.10
N THR A 335 -14.36 7.96 -2.60
CA THR A 335 -14.83 8.19 -3.98
C THR A 335 -15.58 9.52 -4.09
N PHE A 336 -16.42 9.86 -3.11
CA PHE A 336 -17.19 11.11 -3.15
C PHE A 336 -16.35 12.37 -2.94
N THR A 337 -15.27 12.32 -2.15
CA THR A 337 -14.39 13.46 -1.83
C THR A 337 -13.56 13.92 -3.01
N LYS A 338 -13.41 13.09 -4.05
CA LYS A 338 -12.87 13.47 -5.37
C LYS A 338 -13.73 14.53 -6.06
N ASN A 339 -15.03 14.63 -5.73
CA ASN A 339 -15.90 15.72 -6.20
C ASN A 339 -15.81 16.92 -5.25
N SER A 340 -15.02 17.92 -5.62
CA SER A 340 -14.75 19.11 -4.80
C SER A 340 -16.00 19.87 -4.33
N LYS A 341 -17.08 19.88 -5.13
CA LYS A 341 -18.36 20.51 -4.73
C LYS A 341 -19.11 19.71 -3.68
N PHE A 342 -19.03 18.39 -3.73
CA PHE A 342 -19.58 17.55 -2.67
C PHE A 342 -18.76 17.71 -1.38
N LEU A 343 -17.42 17.74 -1.48
CA LEU A 343 -16.56 17.97 -0.33
C LEU A 343 -16.85 19.34 0.32
N GLU A 344 -16.93 20.42 -0.46
CA GLU A 344 -17.33 21.76 0.02
C GLU A 344 -18.69 21.72 0.75
N LEU A 345 -19.70 21.06 0.16
CA LEU A 345 -21.03 20.90 0.75
C LEU A 345 -21.03 20.07 2.04
N PHE A 346 -20.17 19.05 2.14
CA PHE A 346 -20.03 18.22 3.33
C PHE A 346 -19.33 19.00 4.47
N ILE A 347 -18.17 19.62 4.19
CA ILE A 347 -17.40 20.39 5.17
C ILE A 347 -18.22 21.56 5.72
N THR A 348 -18.89 22.33 4.86
CA THR A 348 -19.75 23.45 5.29
C THR A 348 -20.94 23.03 6.15
N LYS A 349 -21.30 21.75 6.16
CA LYS A 349 -22.40 21.18 6.94
C LYS A 349 -21.99 20.28 8.11
N LEU A 350 -20.70 20.11 8.40
CA LEU A 350 -20.24 19.29 9.54
C LEU A 350 -20.96 19.65 10.86
N ASN A 351 -21.18 20.93 11.11
CA ASN A 351 -21.90 21.41 12.29
C ASN A 351 -23.39 21.01 12.31
N ASP A 352 -24.07 20.92 11.15
CA ASP A 352 -25.48 20.51 11.06
C ASP A 352 -25.70 19.05 11.53
N PHE A 353 -24.66 18.23 11.49
CA PHE A 353 -24.71 16.83 11.93
C PHE A 353 -24.48 16.67 13.44
N THR A 354 -24.07 17.71 14.16
CA THR A 354 -23.79 17.62 15.61
C THR A 354 -25.04 17.59 16.51
N ASN A 355 -26.23 17.60 15.91
CA ASN A 355 -27.53 17.61 16.60
C ASN A 355 -27.81 16.37 17.48
N THR A 356 -27.18 15.22 17.20
CA THR A 356 -27.28 14.01 18.03
C THR A 356 -25.90 13.36 18.16
N GLU A 357 -25.70 12.59 19.24
CA GLU A 357 -24.43 11.89 19.50
C GLU A 357 -24.06 10.92 18.35
N LYS A 358 -25.02 10.14 17.86
CA LYS A 358 -24.84 9.22 16.73
C LYS A 358 -24.56 9.95 15.41
N ASN A 359 -25.19 11.09 15.14
CA ASN A 359 -24.94 11.84 13.89
C ASN A 359 -23.58 12.55 13.93
N ALA A 360 -23.16 13.06 15.10
CA ALA A 360 -21.81 13.59 15.28
C ALA A 360 -20.75 12.49 15.06
N ALA A 361 -20.94 11.31 15.65
CA ALA A 361 -20.07 10.16 15.47
C ALA A 361 -20.01 9.66 14.01
N ALA A 362 -21.15 9.65 13.31
CA ALA A 362 -21.22 9.32 11.89
C ALA A 362 -20.49 10.36 11.02
N ALA A 363 -20.67 11.66 11.29
CA ALA A 363 -19.99 12.72 10.56
C ALA A 363 -18.47 12.69 10.75
N LEU A 364 -17.99 12.37 11.95
CA LEU A 364 -16.57 12.15 12.22
C LEU A 364 -16.05 10.88 11.51
N SER A 365 -16.78 9.77 11.57
CA SER A 365 -16.41 8.54 10.85
C SER A 365 -16.39 8.72 9.33
N ALA A 366 -17.25 9.58 8.77
CA ALA A 366 -17.24 9.94 7.35
C ALA A 366 -16.10 10.92 7.01
N LEU A 367 -15.70 11.77 7.95
CA LEU A 367 -14.63 12.76 7.80
C LEU A 367 -13.23 12.13 7.80
N PHE A 368 -13.03 11.03 8.52
CA PHE A 368 -11.82 10.18 8.44
C PHE A 368 -11.44 9.84 6.99
N TYR A 369 -12.43 9.55 6.13
CA TYR A 369 -12.23 9.19 4.73
C TYR A 369 -12.04 10.37 3.76
N CYS A 370 -11.88 11.60 4.27
CA CYS A 370 -11.74 12.81 3.44
C CYS A 370 -10.29 13.20 3.15
N PHE A 371 -9.30 12.66 3.86
CA PHE A 371 -7.95 13.23 3.93
C PHE A 371 -6.94 12.66 2.93
N GLU A 372 -7.18 11.47 2.35
CA GLU A 372 -6.35 10.85 1.29
C GLU A 372 -6.29 11.65 -0.05
N ASN A 373 -6.82 12.87 -0.10
CA ASN A 373 -6.86 13.71 -1.30
C ASN A 373 -5.76 14.78 -1.24
N SER A 374 -4.75 14.65 -2.12
CA SER A 374 -3.50 15.44 -2.19
C SER A 374 -3.62 16.96 -2.41
N ASN A 375 -4.82 17.53 -2.30
CA ASN A 375 -5.08 18.97 -2.38
C ASN A 375 -6.19 19.38 -1.37
N PHE A 376 -6.11 18.93 -0.11
CA PHE A 376 -7.14 19.14 0.91
C PHE A 376 -7.14 20.58 1.48
N ILE A 377 -7.80 21.52 0.79
CA ILE A 377 -7.76 22.95 1.14
C ILE A 377 -8.48 23.36 2.45
N TYR A 378 -9.14 22.44 3.16
CA TYR A 378 -9.99 22.73 4.32
C TYR A 378 -9.32 22.43 5.69
N VAL A 379 -7.99 22.41 5.73
CA VAL A 379 -7.18 22.08 6.91
C VAL A 379 -7.62 22.86 8.15
N ASN A 380 -7.79 24.18 8.03
CA ASN A 380 -8.11 25.06 9.15
C ASN A 380 -9.56 24.91 9.64
N GLU A 381 -10.54 24.80 8.74
CA GLU A 381 -11.94 24.56 9.08
C GLU A 381 -12.12 23.21 9.79
N VAL A 382 -11.51 22.15 9.24
CA VAL A 382 -11.63 20.79 9.78
C VAL A 382 -10.85 20.63 11.07
N GLY A 383 -9.61 21.09 11.15
CA GLY A 383 -8.84 21.02 12.40
C GLY A 383 -9.50 21.82 13.53
N THR A 384 -10.17 22.95 13.22
CA THR A 384 -10.99 23.68 14.20
C THR A 384 -12.21 22.86 14.65
N PHE A 385 -12.92 22.20 13.73
CA PHE A 385 -14.03 21.30 14.07
C PHE A 385 -13.57 20.11 14.94
N LEU A 386 -12.48 19.44 14.57
CA LEU A 386 -11.89 18.32 15.29
C LEU A 386 -11.39 18.71 16.69
N SER A 387 -10.73 19.88 16.83
CA SER A 387 -10.30 20.42 18.12
C SER A 387 -11.47 20.72 19.07
N THR A 388 -12.64 21.02 18.53
CA THR A 388 -13.89 21.19 19.30
C THR A 388 -14.52 19.84 19.64
N ALA A 389 -14.57 18.91 18.67
CA ALA A 389 -15.15 17.58 18.84
C ALA A 389 -14.39 16.72 19.88
N ILE A 390 -13.06 16.80 19.93
CA ILE A 390 -12.25 16.07 20.91
C ILE A 390 -12.43 16.54 22.36
N LEU A 391 -13.01 17.74 22.57
CA LEU A 391 -13.39 18.29 23.88
C LEU A 391 -14.85 17.97 24.28
N ASN A 392 -15.60 17.25 23.44
CA ASN A 392 -17.01 16.93 23.70
C ASN A 392 -17.17 16.06 24.96
N PRO A 393 -18.22 16.23 25.79
CA PRO A 393 -18.48 15.36 26.94
C PRO A 393 -18.83 13.92 26.57
N SER A 394 -19.39 13.65 25.38
CA SER A 394 -19.61 12.29 24.86
C SER A 394 -18.29 11.53 24.67
N GLN A 395 -18.26 10.27 25.12
CA GLN A 395 -17.15 9.36 24.85
C GLN A 395 -17.05 9.04 23.35
N LEU A 396 -18.15 8.61 22.73
CA LEU A 396 -18.19 8.20 21.32
C LEU A 396 -17.74 9.32 20.38
N ILE A 397 -18.14 10.57 20.64
CA ILE A 397 -17.71 11.73 19.84
C ILE A 397 -16.19 11.94 19.97
N ARG A 398 -15.61 11.80 21.17
CA ARG A 398 -14.15 11.94 21.36
C ARG A 398 -13.37 10.83 20.67
N GLU A 399 -13.80 9.58 20.79
CA GLU A 399 -13.16 8.43 20.14
C GLU A 399 -13.16 8.60 18.61
N LYS A 400 -14.31 8.95 18.02
CA LYS A 400 -14.40 9.23 16.58
C LYS A 400 -13.62 10.47 16.16
N ALA A 401 -13.58 11.53 16.98
CA ALA A 401 -12.74 12.69 16.72
C ALA A 401 -11.26 12.33 16.77
N ALA A 402 -10.83 11.48 17.69
CA ALA A 402 -9.46 11.02 17.81
C ALA A 402 -9.04 10.16 16.61
N ILE A 403 -9.88 9.21 16.18
CA ILE A 403 -9.65 8.43 14.95
C ILE A 403 -9.54 9.35 13.72
N SER A 404 -10.41 10.36 13.63
CA SER A 404 -10.35 11.36 12.55
C SER A 404 -9.06 12.19 12.61
N ILE A 405 -8.62 12.62 13.80
CA ILE A 405 -7.36 13.36 13.99
C ILE A 405 -6.14 12.50 13.65
N LYS A 406 -6.19 11.20 13.94
CA LYS A 406 -5.11 10.24 13.63
C LYS A 406 -4.84 10.17 12.13
N SER A 407 -5.87 10.04 11.30
CA SER A 407 -5.73 10.10 9.83
C SER A 407 -5.44 11.52 9.34
N PHE A 408 -6.10 12.56 9.86
CA PHE A 408 -5.80 13.97 9.54
C PHE A 408 -4.32 14.34 9.76
N ALA A 409 -3.69 13.81 10.81
CA ALA A 409 -2.27 14.04 11.11
C ALA A 409 -1.31 13.21 10.27
N HIS A 410 -1.75 12.06 9.76
CA HIS A 410 -0.98 11.17 8.89
C HIS A 410 -1.03 11.65 7.43
N ASP A 411 -2.23 11.86 6.90
CA ASP A 411 -2.46 12.06 5.47
C ASP A 411 -2.15 13.51 5.02
N LEU A 412 -2.13 14.46 5.96
CA LEU A 412 -1.83 15.89 5.71
C LEU A 412 -0.52 16.33 6.39
N GLN A 413 0.46 15.43 6.48
CA GLN A 413 1.75 15.71 7.10
C GLN A 413 2.44 16.93 6.46
N GLY A 414 2.82 17.92 7.28
CA GLY A 414 3.40 19.19 6.83
C GLY A 414 2.40 20.28 6.44
N GLU A 415 1.13 19.95 6.17
CA GLU A 415 0.08 20.96 5.92
C GLU A 415 -0.59 21.46 7.21
N ILE A 416 -0.52 20.68 8.29
CA ILE A 416 -1.24 20.97 9.55
C ILE A 416 -0.53 21.97 10.50
N ASP A 417 0.62 22.55 10.13
CA ASP A 417 1.46 23.36 11.02
C ASP A 417 0.71 24.52 11.72
N GLU A 418 -0.21 25.19 11.01
CA GLU A 418 -1.01 26.29 11.59
C GLU A 418 -2.01 25.81 12.66
N ILE A 419 -2.55 24.60 12.50
CA ILE A 419 -3.65 24.06 13.32
C ILE A 419 -3.18 23.03 14.36
N TYR A 420 -1.98 22.47 14.18
CA TYR A 420 -1.31 21.54 15.09
C TYR A 420 -1.29 22.04 16.55
N PRO A 421 -0.95 23.31 16.85
CA PRO A 421 -0.99 23.80 18.22
C PRO A 421 -2.36 23.67 18.89
N LEU A 422 -3.44 23.97 18.15
CA LEU A 422 -4.81 23.90 18.64
C LEU A 422 -5.26 22.45 18.90
N LEU A 423 -4.88 21.53 18.01
CA LEU A 423 -5.19 20.11 18.14
C LEU A 423 -4.49 19.47 19.34
N VAL A 424 -3.18 19.69 19.49
CA VAL A 424 -2.42 19.15 20.63
C VAL A 424 -2.93 19.70 21.96
N ASP A 425 -3.18 21.01 22.05
CA ASP A 425 -3.72 21.59 23.28
C ASP A 425 -5.12 21.07 23.61
N SER A 426 -5.98 20.87 22.61
CA SER A 426 -7.33 20.34 22.79
C SER A 426 -7.32 18.88 23.24
N ILE A 427 -6.45 18.04 22.68
CA ILE A 427 -6.28 16.65 23.13
C ILE A 427 -5.77 16.60 24.57
N LEU A 428 -4.69 17.33 24.89
CA LEU A 428 -4.15 17.37 26.25
C LEU A 428 -5.19 17.89 27.26
N ASN A 429 -5.97 18.91 26.88
CA ASN A 429 -7.09 19.41 27.69
C ASN A 429 -8.18 18.33 27.88
N SER A 430 -8.52 17.56 26.84
CA SER A 430 -9.50 16.48 26.92
C SER A 430 -9.08 15.40 27.91
N LEU A 431 -7.84 14.93 27.79
CA LEU A 431 -7.24 13.92 28.66
C LEU A 431 -7.21 14.39 30.12
N ILE A 432 -6.71 15.60 30.40
CA ILE A 432 -6.61 16.16 31.76
C ILE A 432 -8.00 16.44 32.36
N ASN A 433 -8.96 16.93 31.57
CA ASN A 433 -10.30 17.25 32.08
C ASN A 433 -11.08 16.00 32.50
N GLN A 434 -10.90 14.86 31.81
CA GLN A 434 -11.51 13.59 32.23
C GLN A 434 -11.01 13.10 33.59
N GLU A 435 -9.71 13.21 33.88
CA GLU A 435 -9.13 12.74 35.15
C GLU A 435 -9.76 13.46 36.34
N ASN A 436 -9.87 14.79 36.23
CA ASN A 436 -10.54 15.63 37.23
C ASN A 436 -12.02 15.25 37.45
N MET A 437 -12.73 14.79 36.40
CA MET A 437 -14.11 14.30 36.51
C MET A 437 -14.17 12.94 37.20
N ASN A 438 -13.25 12.01 36.89
CA ASN A 438 -13.20 10.67 37.47
C ASN A 438 -12.90 10.72 38.99
N ASP A 439 -11.97 11.57 39.42
CA ASP A 439 -11.66 11.76 40.85
C ASP A 439 -12.87 12.29 41.65
N SER A 440 -13.71 13.12 41.03
CA SER A 440 -14.93 13.65 41.68
C SER A 440 -16.00 12.59 41.95
N HIS A 441 -15.95 11.44 41.28
CA HIS A 441 -16.95 10.36 41.35
C HIS A 441 -16.47 9.09 42.08
N MET A 442 -15.35 9.17 42.81
CA MET A 442 -14.65 8.09 43.56
C MET A 442 -15.46 7.17 44.49
N ASN A 443 -16.76 7.41 44.72
CA ASN A 443 -17.61 6.56 45.57
C ASN A 443 -18.28 5.36 44.86
N ASN A 444 -18.24 5.25 43.52
CA ASN A 444 -18.87 4.14 42.79
C ASN A 444 -17.85 3.25 42.04
N LYS A 445 -17.39 2.19 42.69
CA LYS A 445 -16.40 1.21 42.18
C LYS A 445 -16.71 0.53 40.83
N ILE A 446 -17.94 0.64 40.32
CA ILE A 446 -18.37 -0.04 39.07
C ILE A 446 -17.90 0.73 37.82
N TYR A 447 -17.75 2.06 37.87
CA TYR A 447 -17.34 2.86 36.71
C TYR A 447 -15.82 2.82 36.42
N ILE A 448 -15.00 2.60 37.46
CA ILE A 448 -13.53 2.66 37.36
C ILE A 448 -12.97 1.65 36.35
N LYS A 449 -13.63 0.49 36.17
CA LYS A 449 -13.14 -0.55 35.26
C LYS A 449 -13.39 -0.28 33.76
N LYS A 450 -14.33 0.61 33.41
CA LYS A 450 -14.52 1.09 32.02
C LYS A 450 -13.79 2.40 31.73
N GLY A 451 -13.55 3.24 32.75
CA GLY A 451 -12.88 4.53 32.58
C GLY A 451 -11.42 4.44 32.10
N ASN A 452 -10.73 3.33 32.36
CA ASN A 452 -9.33 3.17 31.93
C ASN A 452 -9.18 2.73 30.47
N GLU A 453 -10.17 2.08 29.85
CA GLU A 453 -10.12 1.74 28.41
C GLU A 453 -10.43 2.97 27.51
N CYS A 454 -10.95 4.05 28.10
CA CYS A 454 -11.71 5.15 27.48
C CYS A 454 -10.88 6.31 26.87
N ASN A 455 -9.56 6.15 26.71
CA ASN A 455 -8.67 7.21 26.18
C ASN A 455 -7.62 6.69 25.19
N ILE A 456 -7.76 5.46 24.72
CA ILE A 456 -6.76 4.80 23.86
C ILE A 456 -6.59 5.57 22.55
N GLU A 457 -7.69 5.78 21.85
CA GLU A 457 -7.77 6.51 20.57
C GLU A 457 -7.26 7.93 20.72
N VAL A 458 -7.60 8.59 21.84
CA VAL A 458 -7.19 9.97 22.15
C VAL A 458 -5.67 10.09 22.36
N ILE A 459 -5.04 9.10 23.00
CA ILE A 459 -3.59 9.02 23.16
C ILE A 459 -2.91 8.64 21.83
N GLU A 460 -3.52 7.78 21.01
CA GLU A 460 -3.01 7.45 19.68
C GLU A 460 -3.05 8.65 18.72
N ALA A 461 -4.12 9.44 18.73
CA ALA A 461 -4.22 10.69 17.98
C ALA A 461 -3.12 11.69 18.38
N LEU A 462 -2.84 11.82 19.69
CA LEU A 462 -1.73 12.63 20.20
C LEU A 462 -0.36 12.11 19.74
N THR A 463 -0.20 10.78 19.70
CA THR A 463 1.02 10.12 19.22
C THR A 463 1.27 10.42 17.75
N SER A 464 0.23 10.31 16.91
CA SER A 464 0.31 10.62 15.48
C SER A 464 0.65 12.09 15.22
N LEU A 465 0.08 13.03 15.98
CA LEU A 465 0.45 14.45 15.92
C LEU A 465 1.92 14.69 16.30
N PHE A 466 2.43 14.05 17.35
CA PHE A 466 3.85 14.20 17.70
C PHE A 466 4.79 13.60 16.66
N ILE A 467 4.39 12.54 15.95
CA ILE A 467 5.16 11.97 14.84
C ILE A 467 5.16 12.90 13.63
N SER A 468 4.02 13.52 13.29
CA SER A 468 3.88 14.24 12.01
C SER A 468 4.68 15.54 11.90
N VAL A 469 4.91 16.28 13.00
CA VAL A 469 5.46 17.66 12.96
C VAL A 469 6.93 17.78 13.42
N GLY A 470 7.67 16.67 13.44
CA GLY A 470 9.15 16.62 13.45
C GLY A 470 9.89 17.19 14.67
N THR A 471 9.80 18.50 14.94
CA THR A 471 10.58 19.22 15.98
C THR A 471 9.82 20.34 16.73
N SER A 472 8.50 20.48 16.55
CA SER A 472 7.72 21.62 17.07
C SER A 472 7.07 21.42 18.46
N ALA A 473 7.28 20.28 19.13
CA ALA A 473 6.51 19.91 20.33
C ALA A 473 7.02 20.52 21.66
N ASP A 474 8.17 21.21 21.65
CA ASP A 474 8.80 21.77 22.86
C ASP A 474 7.87 22.67 23.70
N GLN A 475 6.93 23.39 23.06
CA GLN A 475 5.94 24.24 23.74
C GLN A 475 4.87 23.46 24.55
N PHE A 476 4.63 22.19 24.19
CA PHE A 476 3.66 21.31 24.86
C PHE A 476 4.30 20.36 25.87
N PHE A 477 5.63 20.21 25.83
CA PHE A 477 6.37 19.23 26.61
C PHE A 477 6.00 19.24 28.10
N ASP A 478 6.09 20.39 28.77
CA ASP A 478 5.84 20.49 30.21
C ASP A 478 4.40 20.05 30.58
N LYS A 479 3.42 20.37 29.72
CA LYS A 479 2.01 19.99 29.88
C LYS A 479 1.80 18.49 29.65
N ALA A 480 2.32 17.95 28.55
CA ALA A 480 2.21 16.53 28.23
C ALA A 480 2.95 15.63 29.23
N ILE A 481 4.15 16.04 29.66
CA ILE A 481 4.94 15.36 30.71
C ILE A 481 4.22 15.33 32.05
N SER A 482 3.46 16.38 32.40
CA SER A 482 2.65 16.39 33.62
C SER A 482 1.55 15.32 33.63
N TYR A 483 1.05 14.91 32.45
CA TYR A 483 0.09 13.83 32.26
C TYR A 483 0.77 12.44 32.15
N PHE A 484 1.85 12.33 31.36
CA PHE A 484 2.51 11.04 31.13
C PHE A 484 3.28 10.51 32.35
N LEU A 485 4.03 11.35 33.09
CA LEU A 485 4.87 10.86 34.19
C LEU A 485 4.11 10.18 35.34
N PRO A 486 2.96 10.69 35.82
CA PRO A 486 2.13 9.96 36.79
C PRO A 486 1.70 8.59 36.26
N LYS A 487 1.24 8.50 35.01
CA LYS A 487 0.80 7.23 34.40
C LYS A 487 1.92 6.22 34.23
N ILE A 488 3.10 6.67 33.81
CA ILE A 488 4.29 5.81 33.70
C ILE A 488 4.68 5.26 35.08
N LYS A 489 4.66 6.10 36.13
CA LYS A 489 4.96 5.68 37.51
C LYS A 489 3.90 4.74 38.10
N ASN A 490 2.63 4.96 37.79
CA ASN A 490 1.50 4.15 38.26
C ASN A 490 1.26 2.89 37.41
N ARG A 491 1.93 2.79 36.24
CA ARG A 491 1.75 1.74 35.22
C ARG A 491 0.34 1.69 34.61
N GLU A 492 -0.23 2.85 34.36
CA GLU A 492 -1.55 3.00 33.71
C GLU A 492 -1.39 3.00 32.18
N ASN A 493 -2.08 2.07 31.49
CA ASN A 493 -2.20 2.00 30.03
C ASN A 493 -0.88 2.15 29.25
N LEU A 494 0.21 1.58 29.78
CA LEU A 494 1.56 1.82 29.28
C LEU A 494 1.73 1.53 27.78
N GLN A 495 1.00 0.55 27.23
CA GLN A 495 1.05 0.17 25.82
C GLN A 495 0.63 1.30 24.85
N HIS A 496 -0.11 2.33 25.31
CA HIS A 496 -0.44 3.53 24.51
C HIS A 496 0.23 4.78 25.06
N VAL A 497 0.33 4.91 26.39
CA VAL A 497 0.99 6.05 27.06
C VAL A 497 2.48 6.14 26.70
N PHE A 498 3.17 5.01 26.66
CA PHE A 498 4.63 5.01 26.47
C PHE A 498 5.06 5.32 25.02
N PRO A 499 4.43 4.79 23.96
CA PRO A 499 4.65 5.27 22.59
C PRO A 499 4.44 6.78 22.43
N SER A 500 3.37 7.32 23.02
CA SER A 500 3.08 8.77 22.97
C SER A 500 4.15 9.61 23.66
N PHE A 501 4.67 9.13 24.80
CA PHE A 501 5.80 9.74 25.50
C PHE A 501 7.11 9.66 24.68
N THR A 502 7.39 8.53 24.01
CA THR A 502 8.57 8.40 23.12
C THR A 502 8.47 9.31 21.90
N ALA A 503 7.27 9.46 21.31
CA ALA A 503 7.01 10.39 20.21
C ALA A 503 7.18 11.85 20.64
N LEU A 504 6.64 12.24 21.80
CA LEU A 504 6.86 13.57 22.39
C LEU A 504 8.36 13.86 22.56
N CYS A 505 9.13 12.89 23.05
CA CYS A 505 10.57 13.04 23.23
C CYS A 505 11.32 13.17 21.90
N ALA A 506 10.87 12.50 20.84
CA ALA A 506 11.43 12.68 19.49
C ALA A 506 11.21 14.12 18.98
N ALA A 507 10.02 14.68 19.22
CA ALA A 507 9.59 15.98 18.71
C ALA A 507 9.98 17.21 19.57
N SER A 508 10.66 17.02 20.71
CA SER A 508 10.96 18.08 21.70
C SER A 508 12.47 18.26 21.93
N LYS A 509 13.17 18.79 20.91
CA LYS A 509 14.64 18.86 20.82
C LYS A 509 15.28 19.63 21.99
N TYR A 510 14.70 20.75 22.42
CA TYR A 510 15.29 21.56 23.49
C TYR A 510 14.95 20.98 24.87
N LYS A 511 13.69 20.59 25.10
CA LYS A 511 13.22 20.08 26.38
C LYS A 511 13.80 18.71 26.73
N CYS A 512 14.08 17.86 25.75
CA CYS A 512 14.81 16.61 26.00
C CYS A 512 16.26 16.85 26.45
N LYS A 513 16.91 17.93 26.03
CA LYS A 513 18.24 18.31 26.54
C LYS A 513 18.20 18.83 27.98
N GLU A 514 17.14 19.55 28.36
CA GLU A 514 16.93 20.00 29.76
C GLU A 514 16.64 18.83 30.71
N ASN A 515 15.88 17.83 30.25
CA ASN A 515 15.37 16.73 31.09
C ASN A 515 16.11 15.39 30.91
N PHE A 516 17.20 15.38 30.13
CA PHE A 516 17.92 14.16 29.71
C PHE A 516 18.17 13.13 30.82
N PRO A 517 18.67 13.48 32.03
CA PRO A 517 18.95 12.47 33.06
C PRO A 517 17.70 11.69 33.48
N GLN A 518 16.56 12.37 33.64
CA GLN A 518 15.29 11.75 34.02
C GLN A 518 14.71 10.90 32.89
N LEU A 519 14.77 11.39 31.65
CA LEU A 519 14.27 10.65 30.48
C LEU A 519 15.10 9.38 30.24
N PHE A 520 16.43 9.48 30.39
CA PHE A 520 17.34 8.34 30.25
C PHE A 520 17.12 7.29 31.36
N GLU A 521 16.92 7.71 32.62
CA GLU A 521 16.59 6.81 33.74
C GLU A 521 15.27 6.07 33.51
N ILE A 522 14.21 6.76 33.04
CA ILE A 522 12.91 6.14 32.75
C ILE A 522 13.06 5.02 31.71
N ASN A 523 13.66 5.30 30.56
CA ASN A 523 13.81 4.32 29.48
C ASN A 523 14.69 3.14 29.92
N THR A 524 15.85 3.40 30.52
CA THR A 524 16.75 2.33 31.00
C THR A 524 16.11 1.47 32.09
N SER A 525 15.25 2.03 32.96
CA SER A 525 14.55 1.25 33.98
C SER A 525 13.55 0.25 33.42
N ILE A 526 12.90 0.58 32.29
CA ILE A 526 11.93 -0.28 31.61
C ILE A 526 12.63 -1.44 30.90
N ILE A 527 13.71 -1.15 30.16
CA ILE A 527 14.45 -2.18 29.41
C ILE A 527 15.10 -3.18 30.37
N ASN A 528 15.71 -2.70 31.46
CA ASN A 528 16.30 -3.54 32.52
C ASN A 528 15.27 -4.28 33.39
N SER A 529 13.97 -4.03 33.22
CA SER A 529 12.95 -4.69 34.03
C SER A 529 12.80 -6.17 33.70
N THR A 530 12.74 -7.00 34.74
CA THR A 530 12.34 -8.42 34.65
C THR A 530 10.82 -8.60 34.79
N ASP A 531 10.06 -7.50 34.78
CA ASP A 531 8.61 -7.52 34.90
C ASP A 531 7.94 -7.75 33.54
N ASN A 532 7.29 -8.90 33.38
CA ASN A 532 6.59 -9.26 32.15
C ASN A 532 5.50 -8.24 31.74
N SER A 533 4.96 -7.44 32.68
CA SER A 533 3.98 -6.39 32.37
C SER A 533 4.58 -5.18 31.64
N LEU A 534 5.91 -5.05 31.63
CA LEU A 534 6.65 -4.01 30.89
C LEU A 534 7.28 -4.54 29.60
N TYR A 535 7.10 -5.83 29.28
CA TYR A 535 7.75 -6.46 28.13
C TYR A 535 7.29 -5.84 26.80
N SER A 536 5.98 -5.64 26.63
CA SER A 536 5.36 -5.06 25.44
C SER A 536 5.68 -3.58 25.19
N ILE A 537 6.43 -2.91 26.08
CA ILE A 537 6.88 -1.53 25.87
C ILE A 537 8.40 -1.40 25.76
N LYS A 538 9.15 -2.52 25.77
CA LYS A 538 10.62 -2.47 25.69
C LYS A 538 11.12 -1.91 24.37
N GLU A 539 10.45 -2.17 23.25
CA GLU A 539 10.78 -1.59 21.95
C GLU A 539 10.73 -0.04 22.00
N PHE A 540 9.65 0.54 22.50
CA PHE A 540 9.48 1.99 22.61
C PHE A 540 10.47 2.64 23.58
N ALA A 541 10.97 1.88 24.57
CA ALA A 541 12.01 2.35 25.49
C ALA A 541 13.41 2.30 24.85
N ILE A 542 13.67 1.29 24.02
CA ILE A 542 14.88 1.21 23.19
C ILE A 542 14.89 2.38 22.18
N ASP A 543 13.77 2.62 21.49
CA ASP A 543 13.59 3.78 20.61
C ASP A 543 13.68 5.12 21.35
N GLY A 544 13.17 5.18 22.60
CA GLY A 544 13.35 6.34 23.48
C GLY A 544 14.83 6.64 23.76
N ILE A 545 15.65 5.62 24.02
CA ILE A 545 17.10 5.81 24.16
C ILE A 545 17.76 6.21 22.84
N LYS A 546 17.38 5.60 21.71
CA LYS A 546 17.85 5.99 20.37
C LYS A 546 17.60 7.47 20.10
N ASN A 547 16.40 7.96 20.38
CA ASN A 547 16.02 9.35 20.18
C ASN A 547 16.82 10.29 21.11
N LEU A 548 16.99 9.94 22.39
CA LEU A 548 17.85 10.69 23.32
C LEU A 548 19.32 10.69 22.89
N ALA A 549 19.82 9.58 22.33
CA ALA A 549 21.20 9.46 21.87
C ALA A 549 21.51 10.32 20.63
N ILE A 550 20.49 10.54 19.80
CA ILE A 550 20.53 11.42 18.63
C ILE A 550 20.39 12.90 19.04
N LEU A 551 19.39 13.22 19.87
CA LEU A 551 19.07 14.61 20.24
C LEU A 551 20.04 15.21 21.27
N CYS A 552 20.52 14.39 22.21
CA CYS A 552 21.36 14.80 23.34
C CYS A 552 22.79 14.25 23.23
N SER A 553 23.36 14.24 22.01
CA SER A 553 24.65 13.63 21.68
C SER A 553 25.77 13.95 22.66
N ASP A 554 25.98 15.24 22.98
CA ASP A 554 27.03 15.69 23.91
C ASP A 554 26.86 15.14 25.33
N GLN A 555 25.63 14.94 25.80
CA GLN A 555 25.32 14.50 27.16
C GLN A 555 25.39 12.98 27.32
N ILE A 556 25.06 12.23 26.27
CA ILE A 556 25.14 10.76 26.28
C ILE A 556 26.56 10.25 26.00
N LYS A 557 27.47 11.11 25.51
CA LYS A 557 28.78 10.75 24.96
C LYS A 557 29.58 9.75 25.81
N GLU A 558 29.70 10.01 27.12
CA GLU A 558 30.42 9.13 28.06
C GLU A 558 29.74 7.77 28.30
N LYS A 559 28.43 7.66 28.01
CA LYS A 559 27.60 6.46 28.19
C LYS A 559 27.47 5.60 26.94
N ILE A 560 27.90 6.06 25.77
CA ILE A 560 27.80 5.31 24.51
C ILE A 560 28.42 3.91 24.61
N PRO A 561 29.62 3.70 25.19
CA PRO A 561 30.20 2.36 25.29
C PRO A 561 29.39 1.40 26.18
N GLU A 562 28.77 1.91 27.24
CA GLU A 562 27.88 1.13 28.11
C GLU A 562 26.59 0.76 27.33
N LEU A 563 25.99 1.73 26.64
CA LEU A 563 24.76 1.58 25.88
C LEU A 563 24.91 0.62 24.68
N VAL A 564 25.99 0.71 23.91
CA VAL A 564 26.24 -0.19 22.78
C VAL A 564 26.36 -1.65 23.26
N ASN A 565 27.13 -1.90 24.33
CA ASN A 565 27.24 -3.23 24.91
C ASN A 565 25.88 -3.72 25.46
N PHE A 566 25.09 -2.85 26.07
CA PHE A 566 23.74 -3.17 26.55
C PHE A 566 22.79 -3.60 25.43
N LEU A 567 22.77 -2.87 24.30
CA LEU A 567 21.98 -3.24 23.12
C LEU A 567 22.43 -4.58 22.52
N ILE A 568 23.74 -4.87 22.49
CA ILE A 568 24.27 -6.16 22.05
C ILE A 568 23.81 -7.30 22.99
N CYS A 569 23.81 -7.08 24.31
CA CYS A 569 23.26 -8.07 25.25
C CYS A 569 21.77 -8.34 24.99
N ILE A 570 20.96 -7.29 24.79
CA ILE A 570 19.52 -7.42 24.48
C ILE A 570 19.31 -8.30 23.24
N ILE A 571 20.06 -8.07 22.17
CA ILE A 571 19.92 -8.84 20.92
C ILE A 571 20.32 -10.31 21.14
N ASN A 572 21.36 -10.58 21.93
CA ASN A 572 21.85 -11.93 22.20
C ASN A 572 20.98 -12.73 23.19
N GLU A 573 20.31 -12.04 24.12
CA GLU A 573 19.47 -12.67 25.15
C GLU A 573 18.03 -12.94 24.66
N ASN A 574 17.51 -12.16 23.71
CA ASN A 574 16.13 -12.26 23.22
C ASN A 574 16.03 -12.98 21.87
N LYS A 575 16.75 -14.10 21.68
CA LYS A 575 16.85 -14.80 20.38
C LYS A 575 15.50 -15.15 19.75
N ASP A 576 14.51 -15.50 20.60
CA ASP A 576 13.17 -15.90 20.20
C ASP A 576 12.17 -14.71 20.02
N ASP A 577 12.62 -13.45 20.17
CA ASP A 577 11.79 -12.25 20.00
C ASP A 577 12.37 -11.31 18.93
N ASP A 578 11.80 -11.37 17.73
CA ASP A 578 12.20 -10.54 16.59
C ASP A 578 11.92 -9.04 16.81
N ILE A 579 10.92 -8.66 17.62
CA ILE A 579 10.50 -7.26 17.80
C ILE A 579 11.56 -6.49 18.60
N ILE A 580 11.93 -7.03 19.76
CA ILE A 580 12.97 -6.45 20.62
C ILE A 580 14.34 -6.50 19.91
N ARG A 581 14.65 -7.58 19.19
CA ARG A 581 15.89 -7.67 18.38
C ARG A 581 15.93 -6.62 17.27
N LYS A 582 14.84 -6.44 16.51
CA LYS A 582 14.73 -5.40 15.47
C LYS A 582 14.91 -3.99 16.05
N SER A 583 14.19 -3.64 17.12
CA SER A 583 14.30 -2.31 17.75
C SER A 583 15.72 -2.04 18.26
N ALA A 584 16.39 -3.02 18.87
CA ALA A 584 17.77 -2.90 19.31
C ALA A 584 18.78 -2.79 18.16
N LEU A 585 18.61 -3.54 17.06
CA LEU A 585 19.45 -3.44 15.86
C LEU A 585 19.30 -2.09 15.16
N THR A 586 18.06 -1.63 14.94
CA THR A 586 17.76 -0.30 14.38
C THR A 586 18.36 0.82 15.24
N SER A 587 18.33 0.66 16.57
CA SER A 587 18.96 1.59 17.50
C SER A 587 20.47 1.59 17.40
N LEU A 588 21.13 0.42 17.32
CA LEU A 588 22.58 0.34 17.07
C LEU A 588 22.97 1.01 15.76
N GLY A 589 22.24 0.74 14.66
CA GLY A 589 22.46 1.35 13.35
C GLY A 589 22.27 2.87 13.33
N SER A 590 21.46 3.42 14.24
CA SER A 590 21.24 4.87 14.36
C SER A 590 22.22 5.56 15.31
N ILE A 591 22.67 4.86 16.36
CA ILE A 591 23.53 5.41 17.42
C ILE A 591 25.00 5.33 17.02
N VAL A 592 25.46 4.19 16.53
CA VAL A 592 26.91 3.95 16.30
C VAL A 592 27.47 4.97 15.30
N PRO A 593 26.92 5.18 14.09
CA PRO A 593 27.39 6.19 13.14
C PRO A 593 27.56 7.61 13.69
N LYS A 594 26.81 8.01 14.72
CA LYS A 594 26.85 9.37 15.29
C LYS A 594 27.85 9.56 16.43
N HIS A 595 28.43 8.49 16.96
CA HIS A 595 29.29 8.50 18.16
C HIS A 595 30.63 7.79 17.94
N LEU A 596 31.09 7.84 16.69
CA LEU A 596 32.27 7.15 16.16
C LEU A 596 33.61 7.63 16.71
N ASP A 597 33.65 8.82 17.31
CA ASP A 597 34.84 9.35 17.97
C ASP A 597 35.05 8.79 19.40
N VAL A 598 34.09 8.03 19.94
CA VAL A 598 34.10 7.55 21.33
C VAL A 598 34.09 6.02 21.45
N PHE A 599 33.65 5.30 20.41
CA PHE A 599 33.46 3.86 20.47
C PHE A 599 34.20 3.10 19.38
N ASN A 600 34.97 2.07 19.75
CA ASN A 600 35.62 1.20 18.78
C ASN A 600 34.64 0.17 18.20
N PHE A 601 33.90 0.59 17.16
CA PHE A 601 32.88 -0.18 16.44
C PHE A 601 33.39 -1.52 15.87
N THR A 602 34.69 -1.71 15.62
CA THR A 602 35.24 -2.99 15.13
C THR A 602 34.98 -4.17 16.07
N THR A 603 34.68 -3.88 17.34
CA THR A 603 34.29 -4.89 18.34
C THR A 603 32.86 -5.41 18.17
N ILE A 604 31.98 -4.68 17.46
CA ILE A 604 30.57 -5.04 17.22
C ILE A 604 30.42 -5.94 15.99
N ILE A 605 31.25 -5.72 14.95
CA ILE A 605 31.13 -6.39 13.65
C ILE A 605 31.08 -7.93 13.80
N PRO A 606 31.89 -8.60 14.64
CA PRO A 606 31.79 -10.05 14.84
C PRO A 606 30.42 -10.50 15.40
N CYS A 607 29.84 -9.75 16.33
CA CYS A 607 28.53 -10.05 16.92
C CYS A 607 27.41 -9.88 15.89
N LEU A 608 27.43 -8.79 15.12
CA LEU A 608 26.46 -8.60 14.02
C LEU A 608 26.63 -9.67 12.94
N THR A 609 27.88 -10.06 12.64
CA THR A 609 28.19 -11.13 11.70
C THR A 609 27.60 -12.47 12.17
N GLU A 610 27.66 -12.79 13.46
CA GLU A 610 27.00 -13.99 14.02
C GLU A 610 25.48 -13.96 13.76
N LEU A 611 24.82 -12.81 13.93
CA LEU A 611 23.39 -12.63 13.66
C LEU A 611 23.04 -12.76 12.17
N VAL A 612 23.91 -12.31 11.26
CA VAL A 612 23.74 -12.51 9.82
C VAL A 612 23.81 -14.01 9.46
N ASN A 613 24.59 -14.80 10.20
CA ASN A 613 24.68 -16.26 10.02
C ASN A 613 23.53 -17.06 10.66
N LEU A 614 22.60 -16.42 11.39
CA LEU A 614 21.41 -17.10 11.93
C LEU A 614 20.33 -17.37 10.87
N ASP A 615 20.37 -16.66 9.74
CA ASP A 615 19.41 -16.77 8.63
C ASP A 615 17.94 -16.59 9.07
N ASP A 616 17.71 -15.57 9.89
CA ASP A 616 16.39 -15.21 10.44
C ASP A 616 15.90 -13.82 9.98
N ALA A 617 14.72 -13.41 10.44
CA ALA A 617 14.10 -12.14 10.05
C ALA A 617 14.90 -10.90 10.50
N CYS A 618 15.90 -11.05 11.37
CA CYS A 618 16.80 -9.98 11.77
C CYS A 618 18.13 -10.00 10.99
N SER A 619 18.47 -11.07 10.27
CA SER A 619 19.76 -11.20 9.57
C SER A 619 20.00 -10.11 8.51
N PRO A 620 19.04 -9.71 7.64
CA PRO A 620 19.25 -8.59 6.71
C PRO A 620 19.36 -7.23 7.41
N LEU A 621 18.66 -7.03 8.52
CA LEU A 621 18.78 -5.80 9.32
C LEU A 621 20.16 -5.70 9.98
N ALA A 622 20.70 -6.81 10.50
CA ALA A 622 22.06 -6.89 11.00
C ALA A 622 23.10 -6.61 9.90
N LEU A 623 22.89 -7.13 8.68
CA LEU A 623 23.74 -6.85 7.51
C LEU A 623 23.69 -5.37 7.11
N SER A 624 22.49 -4.76 7.11
CA SER A 624 22.28 -3.33 6.87
C SER A 624 22.98 -2.47 7.92
N THR A 625 22.92 -2.84 9.21
CA THR A 625 23.66 -2.18 10.29
C THR A 625 25.18 -2.31 10.11
N ILE A 626 25.71 -3.46 9.68
CA ILE A 626 27.15 -3.59 9.36
C ILE A 626 27.53 -2.64 8.22
N CYS A 627 26.76 -2.60 7.13
CA CYS A 627 27.05 -1.74 5.99
C CYS A 627 26.98 -0.25 6.38
N GLY A 628 25.95 0.18 7.12
CA GLY A 628 25.84 1.57 7.59
C GLY A 628 27.03 2.01 8.46
N ILE A 629 27.52 1.13 9.35
CA ILE A 629 28.71 1.41 10.17
C ILE A 629 29.98 1.51 9.30
N LEU A 630 30.08 0.75 8.21
CA LEU A 630 31.24 0.74 7.32
C LEU A 630 31.26 1.93 6.35
N CYS A 631 30.10 2.43 5.89
CA CYS A 631 30.01 3.65 5.05
C CYS A 631 30.75 4.84 5.68
N GLU A 632 30.61 5.04 6.99
CA GLU A 632 31.27 6.11 7.75
C GLU A 632 32.79 5.92 7.94
N TYR A 633 33.32 4.73 7.63
CA TYR A 633 34.77 4.42 7.69
C TYR A 633 35.29 3.80 6.39
N PRO A 634 35.51 4.61 5.34
CA PRO A 634 36.20 4.13 4.16
C PRO A 634 37.56 3.50 4.51
N GLU A 635 38.39 4.13 5.37
CA GLU A 635 39.75 3.66 5.66
C GLU A 635 39.89 2.18 6.12
N ILE A 636 38.87 1.63 6.79
CA ILE A 636 38.90 0.27 7.37
C ILE A 636 38.08 -0.72 6.53
N SER A 637 37.05 -0.23 5.83
CA SER A 637 36.10 -1.02 5.04
C SER A 637 36.70 -2.04 4.07
N PRO A 638 37.78 -1.76 3.30
CA PRO A 638 38.39 -2.72 2.37
C PRO A 638 38.76 -4.07 2.99
N SER A 639 39.07 -4.10 4.29
CA SER A 639 39.42 -5.33 5.01
C SER A 639 38.21 -6.22 5.36
N PHE A 640 36.99 -5.66 5.34
CA PHE A 640 35.75 -6.37 5.67
C PHE A 640 34.92 -6.78 4.45
N ILE A 641 35.05 -6.10 3.30
CA ILE A 641 34.32 -6.41 2.05
C ILE A 641 34.33 -7.92 1.70
N PRO A 642 35.47 -8.64 1.69
CA PRO A 642 35.49 -10.06 1.32
C PRO A 642 34.76 -10.98 2.31
N SER A 643 34.59 -10.54 3.56
CA SER A 643 33.87 -11.28 4.61
C SER A 643 32.37 -11.03 4.55
N ILE A 644 31.93 -9.91 3.96
CA ILE A 644 30.52 -9.46 3.91
C ILE A 644 29.86 -9.91 2.60
N ALA A 645 30.58 -9.88 1.49
CA ALA A 645 30.08 -10.30 0.17
C ALA A 645 29.35 -11.66 0.16
N PRO A 646 29.78 -12.72 0.89
CA PRO A 646 29.06 -14.00 0.93
C PRO A 646 27.67 -13.93 1.57
N PHE A 647 27.40 -12.96 2.46
CA PHE A 647 26.11 -12.85 3.15
C PHE A 647 24.99 -12.36 2.24
N PHE A 648 25.29 -11.49 1.28
CA PHE A 648 24.32 -11.13 0.24
C PHE A 648 23.92 -12.37 -0.59
N HIS A 649 24.87 -13.21 -0.99
CA HIS A 649 24.56 -14.46 -1.68
C HIS A 649 23.71 -15.42 -0.83
N LEU A 650 23.97 -15.50 0.49
CA LEU A 650 23.17 -16.31 1.40
C LEU A 650 21.71 -15.83 1.43
N LEU A 651 21.50 -14.55 1.75
CA LEU A 651 20.18 -13.99 2.03
C LEU A 651 19.31 -13.79 0.77
N VAL A 652 19.89 -13.62 -0.42
CA VAL A 652 19.14 -13.49 -1.69
C VAL A 652 18.54 -14.82 -2.15
N HIS A 653 19.17 -15.94 -1.79
CA HIS A 653 18.78 -17.27 -2.28
C HIS A 653 18.10 -18.15 -1.22
N HIS A 654 18.01 -17.70 0.03
CA HIS A 654 17.33 -18.43 1.09
C HIS A 654 15.90 -17.91 1.32
N ASN A 655 15.02 -18.83 1.73
CA ASN A 655 13.62 -18.52 2.04
C ASN A 655 13.37 -18.85 3.52
N PRO A 656 13.03 -17.87 4.38
CA PRO A 656 12.82 -18.09 5.81
C PRO A 656 11.63 -19.02 6.10
N ASN A 657 10.71 -19.22 5.15
CA ASN A 657 9.58 -20.14 5.28
C ASN A 657 9.89 -21.57 4.79
N SER A 658 11.12 -21.86 4.36
CA SER A 658 11.52 -23.20 3.93
C SER A 658 12.13 -24.02 5.09
N PRO A 659 11.74 -25.29 5.30
CA PRO A 659 12.35 -26.12 6.34
C PRO A 659 13.84 -26.35 6.01
N PRO A 660 14.73 -26.42 7.03
CA PRO A 660 16.18 -26.45 6.83
C PRO A 660 16.60 -27.64 5.97
N LYS A 661 17.03 -27.35 4.74
CA LYS A 661 17.59 -28.36 3.83
C LYS A 661 19.01 -28.66 4.26
N THR A 662 19.33 -29.94 4.39
CA THR A 662 20.71 -30.41 4.64
C THR A 662 21.62 -30.06 3.45
N ASN A 663 22.81 -29.54 3.74
CA ASN A 663 23.75 -28.81 2.87
C ASN A 663 24.28 -29.45 1.55
N ASN A 664 23.65 -30.48 0.97
CA ASN A 664 24.15 -31.14 -0.25
C ASN A 664 23.05 -31.49 -1.26
N GLU A 665 22.47 -30.49 -1.92
CA GLU A 665 22.07 -30.53 -3.34
C GLU A 665 21.52 -29.15 -3.78
N ILE A 666 22.11 -28.59 -4.83
CA ILE A 666 21.76 -27.27 -5.38
C ILE A 666 21.08 -27.50 -6.73
N GLU A 667 19.78 -27.19 -6.82
CA GLU A 667 19.05 -27.07 -8.08
C GLU A 667 18.45 -25.66 -8.22
N PRO A 668 18.39 -25.10 -9.44
CA PRO A 668 17.72 -23.83 -9.68
C PRO A 668 16.21 -23.98 -9.50
N ILE A 669 15.60 -23.15 -8.66
CA ILE A 669 14.16 -23.17 -8.40
C ILE A 669 13.42 -22.62 -9.63
N SER A 670 13.00 -23.50 -10.53
CA SER A 670 12.08 -23.16 -11.61
C SER A 670 10.63 -23.11 -11.10
N ALA A 671 10.04 -21.91 -11.06
CA ALA A 671 8.60 -21.68 -10.99
C ALA A 671 7.82 -22.55 -9.97
N ALA A 672 8.13 -22.39 -8.68
CA ALA A 672 7.27 -22.86 -7.59
C ALA A 672 6.41 -21.70 -7.07
N SER A 673 5.14 -22.02 -6.75
CA SER A 673 4.06 -21.17 -6.22
C SER A 673 4.43 -19.84 -5.54
N SER A 674 3.66 -18.80 -5.87
CA SER A 674 3.67 -17.42 -5.32
C SER A 674 3.65 -17.28 -3.79
N ASP A 675 3.20 -18.31 -3.07
CA ASP A 675 2.81 -18.21 -1.66
C ASP A 675 3.99 -18.34 -0.68
N LEU A 676 5.20 -18.08 -1.15
CA LEU A 676 6.47 -18.35 -0.44
C LEU A 676 7.49 -17.20 -0.58
N MET A 677 7.05 -15.94 -0.67
CA MET A 677 7.96 -14.80 -0.60
C MET A 677 8.57 -14.61 0.80
N PRO A 678 9.82 -14.11 0.90
CA PRO A 678 10.34 -13.55 2.15
C PRO A 678 9.48 -12.37 2.63
N ASN A 679 9.47 -12.10 3.94
CA ASN A 679 8.81 -10.92 4.50
C ASN A 679 9.35 -9.62 3.83
N SER A 680 8.47 -8.67 3.51
CA SER A 680 8.82 -7.42 2.81
C SER A 680 9.89 -6.59 3.54
N ASP A 681 9.79 -6.48 4.87
CA ASP A 681 10.81 -5.93 5.77
C ASP A 681 12.22 -6.49 5.49
N SER A 682 12.29 -7.80 5.24
CA SER A 682 13.52 -8.56 5.06
C SER A 682 14.22 -8.15 3.77
N LEU A 683 13.44 -8.03 2.69
CA LEU A 683 13.91 -7.60 1.37
C LEU A 683 14.30 -6.12 1.36
N LEU A 684 13.52 -5.23 1.99
CA LEU A 684 13.85 -3.81 2.12
C LEU A 684 15.20 -3.62 2.84
N ASN A 685 15.41 -4.29 3.97
CA ASN A 685 16.68 -4.19 4.69
C ASN A 685 17.86 -4.80 3.92
N LEU A 686 17.64 -5.87 3.16
CA LEU A 686 18.64 -6.46 2.27
C LEU A 686 19.05 -5.51 1.13
N LEU A 687 18.08 -4.83 0.51
CA LEU A 687 18.32 -3.85 -0.55
C LEU A 687 19.05 -2.61 -0.01
N ARG A 688 18.65 -2.08 1.17
CA ARG A 688 19.39 -1.01 1.87
C ARG A 688 20.84 -1.39 2.12
N ALA A 689 21.08 -2.62 2.58
CA ALA A 689 22.43 -3.14 2.76
C ALA A 689 23.21 -3.18 1.43
N MET A 690 22.57 -3.52 0.30
CA MET A 690 23.20 -3.47 -1.03
C MET A 690 23.53 -2.04 -1.45
N THR A 691 22.61 -1.07 -1.28
CA THR A 691 22.84 0.35 -1.58
C THR A 691 24.08 0.87 -0.84
N LEU A 692 24.13 0.66 0.48
CA LEU A 692 25.26 1.03 1.34
C LEU A 692 26.57 0.31 0.93
N PHE A 693 26.47 -0.98 0.55
CA PHE A 693 27.62 -1.75 0.08
C PHE A 693 28.20 -1.24 -1.24
N VAL A 694 27.38 -0.75 -2.17
CA VAL A 694 27.86 -0.10 -3.40
C VAL A 694 28.58 1.21 -3.10
N GLN A 695 28.05 2.03 -2.18
CA GLN A 695 28.72 3.26 -1.72
C GLN A 695 30.09 2.96 -1.08
N ILE A 696 30.19 1.92 -0.24
CA ILE A 696 31.47 1.46 0.33
C ILE A 696 32.47 1.04 -0.75
N ALA A 697 32.00 0.34 -1.80
CA ALA A 697 32.87 -0.14 -2.86
C ALA A 697 33.44 1.02 -3.72
N ASP A 698 32.65 2.07 -3.95
CA ASP A 698 33.05 3.28 -4.69
C ASP A 698 34.08 4.12 -3.91
N LEU A 699 33.74 4.50 -2.67
CA LEU A 699 34.58 5.33 -1.80
C LEU A 699 36.02 4.79 -1.65
N ASN A 700 36.19 3.47 -1.75
CA ASN A 700 37.46 2.79 -1.54
C ASN A 700 38.20 2.41 -2.83
N MET A 701 37.66 2.74 -4.00
CA MET A 701 38.20 2.36 -5.31
C MET A 701 38.47 0.84 -5.45
N VAL A 702 37.67 -0.01 -4.78
CA VAL A 702 37.79 -1.48 -4.83
C VAL A 702 37.20 -2.06 -6.14
N CYS A 703 36.86 -1.18 -7.09
CA CYS A 703 36.27 -1.43 -8.42
C CYS A 703 37.02 -2.45 -9.32
N ASN A 704 38.18 -2.96 -8.89
CA ASN A 704 38.82 -4.11 -9.53
C ASN A 704 38.05 -5.43 -9.30
N GLU A 705 37.15 -5.50 -8.30
CA GLU A 705 36.26 -6.65 -8.07
C GLU A 705 34.95 -6.55 -8.89
N LEU A 706 35.06 -6.33 -10.22
CA LEU A 706 33.91 -6.22 -11.15
C LEU A 706 32.83 -7.30 -10.91
N LYS A 707 33.26 -8.55 -10.68
CA LYS A 707 32.40 -9.71 -10.43
C LYS A 707 31.46 -9.54 -9.22
N LEU A 708 31.84 -8.75 -8.24
CA LEU A 708 31.08 -8.51 -7.03
C LEU A 708 29.93 -7.52 -7.29
N LEU A 709 30.21 -6.44 -8.03
CA LEU A 709 29.17 -5.51 -8.50
C LEU A 709 28.23 -6.17 -9.53
N ASP A 710 28.77 -7.02 -10.41
CA ASP A 710 27.97 -7.87 -11.29
C ASP A 710 27.06 -8.82 -10.48
N SER A 711 27.51 -9.29 -9.31
CA SER A 711 26.69 -10.11 -8.42
C SER A 711 25.56 -9.29 -7.77
N VAL A 712 25.85 -8.07 -7.30
CA VAL A 712 24.81 -7.14 -6.79
C VAL A 712 23.76 -6.86 -7.86
N ILE A 713 24.16 -6.53 -9.09
CA ILE A 713 23.24 -6.35 -10.23
C ILE A 713 22.33 -7.58 -10.40
N ASN A 714 22.89 -8.79 -10.41
CA ASN A 714 22.11 -10.02 -10.55
C ASN A 714 21.17 -10.28 -9.36
N TRP A 715 21.58 -9.96 -8.14
CA TRP A 715 20.75 -10.09 -6.94
C TRP A 715 19.58 -9.09 -6.95
N THR A 716 19.84 -7.82 -7.23
CA THR A 716 18.78 -6.79 -7.36
C THR A 716 17.81 -7.13 -8.49
N MET A 717 18.30 -7.57 -9.66
CA MET A 717 17.43 -8.07 -10.74
C MET A 717 16.63 -9.31 -10.32
N THR A 718 17.18 -10.20 -9.49
CA THR A 718 16.44 -11.36 -8.99
C THR A 718 15.28 -10.93 -8.10
N ILE A 719 15.52 -10.01 -7.15
CA ILE A 719 14.49 -9.46 -6.26
C ILE A 719 13.38 -8.74 -7.08
N LEU A 720 13.75 -7.89 -8.04
CA LEU A 720 12.79 -7.18 -8.91
C LEU A 720 11.92 -8.10 -9.79
N ASN A 721 12.42 -9.28 -10.15
CA ASN A 721 11.64 -10.28 -10.89
C ASN A 721 10.76 -11.15 -9.97
N MET A 722 10.98 -11.10 -8.66
CA MET A 722 10.24 -11.88 -7.66
C MET A 722 9.09 -11.08 -7.01
N THR A 723 9.07 -9.75 -7.14
CA THR A 723 8.07 -8.89 -6.49
C THR A 723 7.34 -7.95 -7.45
N GLU A 724 6.14 -7.55 -7.03
CA GLU A 724 5.37 -6.42 -7.58
C GLU A 724 5.10 -5.35 -6.51
N ASP A 725 5.63 -5.54 -5.29
CA ASP A 725 5.58 -4.55 -4.20
C ASP A 725 6.39 -3.30 -4.56
N VAL A 726 5.69 -2.17 -4.63
CA VAL A 726 6.19 -0.85 -5.00
C VAL A 726 7.38 -0.41 -4.14
N PHE A 727 7.32 -0.58 -2.81
CA PHE A 727 8.38 -0.15 -1.90
C PHE A 727 9.66 -0.95 -2.13
N ILE A 728 9.52 -2.27 -2.32
CA ILE A 728 10.66 -3.15 -2.62
C ILE A 728 11.25 -2.80 -4.00
N VAL A 729 10.41 -2.48 -4.99
CA VAL A 729 10.89 -2.02 -6.30
C VAL A 729 11.64 -0.70 -6.17
N SER A 730 11.10 0.30 -5.46
CA SER A 730 11.73 1.62 -5.28
C SER A 730 13.10 1.48 -4.60
N GLU A 731 13.20 0.76 -3.49
CA GLU A 731 14.48 0.50 -2.79
C GLU A 731 15.48 -0.26 -3.69
N ALA A 732 15.02 -1.16 -4.57
CA ALA A 732 15.88 -1.82 -5.54
C ALA A 732 16.34 -0.90 -6.67
N LEU A 733 15.54 0.10 -7.07
CA LEU A 733 15.99 1.16 -7.98
C LEU A 733 17.04 2.07 -7.30
N SER A 734 16.98 2.28 -5.99
CA SER A 734 18.04 2.97 -5.22
C SER A 734 19.40 2.25 -5.29
N VAL A 735 19.43 0.91 -5.26
CA VAL A 735 20.66 0.14 -5.52
C VAL A 735 21.20 0.44 -6.93
N PHE A 736 20.33 0.51 -7.93
CA PHE A 736 20.74 0.86 -9.29
C PHE A 736 21.19 2.32 -9.45
N ILE A 737 20.64 3.25 -8.70
CA ILE A 737 21.07 4.65 -8.68
C ILE A 737 22.54 4.74 -8.26
N GLU A 738 22.93 4.10 -7.16
CA GLU A 738 24.32 4.05 -6.71
C GLU A 738 25.24 3.34 -7.72
N LEU A 739 24.78 2.20 -8.27
CA LEU A 739 25.52 1.47 -9.31
C LEU A 739 25.74 2.31 -10.57
N VAL A 740 24.74 3.05 -11.06
CA VAL A 740 24.90 3.90 -12.26
C VAL A 740 25.75 5.13 -11.95
N GLY A 741 25.69 5.66 -10.72
CA GLY A 741 26.55 6.75 -10.24
C GLY A 741 28.02 6.38 -10.33
N SER A 742 28.37 5.22 -9.77
CA SER A 742 29.74 4.80 -9.49
C SER A 742 30.35 3.82 -10.51
N TYR A 743 29.53 3.05 -11.22
CA TYR A 743 29.95 1.92 -12.04
C TYR A 743 29.42 1.99 -13.49
N GLN A 744 30.16 1.37 -14.41
CA GLN A 744 29.79 1.26 -15.82
C GLN A 744 29.50 -0.20 -16.16
N PHE A 745 28.23 -0.50 -16.39
CA PHE A 745 27.73 -1.81 -16.81
C PHE A 745 26.84 -1.68 -18.06
N ASP A 746 26.36 -2.80 -18.59
CA ASP A 746 25.41 -2.78 -19.71
C ASP A 746 24.01 -2.35 -19.21
N TYR A 747 23.72 -1.05 -19.34
CA TYR A 747 22.44 -0.48 -18.93
C TYR A 747 21.22 -1.03 -19.70
N SER A 748 21.41 -1.79 -20.79
CA SER A 748 20.28 -2.37 -21.55
C SER A 748 19.46 -3.37 -20.73
N ILE A 749 20.04 -3.96 -19.67
CA ILE A 749 19.34 -4.86 -18.73
C ILE A 749 18.17 -4.19 -17.99
N LEU A 750 18.18 -2.85 -17.90
CA LEU A 750 17.15 -2.07 -17.20
C LEU A 750 15.94 -1.72 -18.09
N PHE A 751 16.07 -1.82 -19.42
CA PHE A 751 14.99 -1.42 -20.34
C PHE A 751 13.68 -2.22 -20.19
N PRO A 752 13.71 -3.55 -19.92
CA PRO A 752 12.49 -4.30 -19.61
C PRO A 752 11.76 -3.78 -18.36
N LEU A 753 12.50 -3.33 -17.34
CA LEU A 753 11.93 -2.75 -16.11
C LEU A 753 11.22 -1.43 -16.41
N PHE A 754 11.84 -0.55 -17.21
CA PHE A 754 11.23 0.74 -17.57
C PHE A 754 9.92 0.55 -18.35
N ASN A 755 9.84 -0.43 -19.26
CA ASN A 755 8.58 -0.75 -19.91
C ASN A 755 7.54 -1.30 -18.91
N LYS A 756 7.93 -2.23 -18.02
CA LYS A 756 7.04 -2.79 -16.97
C LYS A 756 6.45 -1.69 -16.08
N TYR A 757 7.28 -0.77 -15.58
CA TYR A 757 6.85 0.23 -14.60
C TYR A 757 6.12 1.44 -15.23
N LEU A 758 6.38 1.77 -16.50
CA LEU A 758 5.62 2.80 -17.23
C LEU A 758 4.25 2.30 -17.76
N GLU A 759 3.91 1.02 -17.53
CA GLU A 759 2.59 0.45 -17.75
C GLU A 759 1.73 0.40 -16.46
N LEU A 760 2.31 0.72 -15.30
CA LEU A 760 1.59 0.84 -14.03
C LEU A 760 0.89 2.21 -13.90
N ASP A 761 -0.12 2.28 -13.03
CA ASP A 761 -0.63 3.55 -12.52
C ASP A 761 0.48 4.28 -11.73
N TYR A 762 0.39 5.60 -11.68
CA TYR A 762 1.38 6.42 -10.98
C TYR A 762 1.36 6.15 -9.47
N ASP A 763 2.55 6.09 -8.88
CA ASP A 763 2.79 5.83 -7.47
C ASP A 763 3.88 6.77 -6.92
N ASP A 764 3.63 7.39 -5.76
CA ASP A 764 4.48 8.42 -5.17
C ASP A 764 5.81 7.90 -4.59
N ASP A 765 5.93 6.61 -4.26
CA ASP A 765 7.16 6.00 -3.75
C ASP A 765 8.05 5.48 -4.88
N LEU A 766 7.46 4.93 -5.96
CA LEU A 766 8.20 4.36 -7.09
C LEU A 766 8.63 5.41 -8.12
N PHE A 767 7.71 6.29 -8.56
CA PHE A 767 7.96 7.13 -9.74
C PHE A 767 9.04 8.20 -9.51
N PRO A 768 9.20 8.83 -8.33
CA PRO A 768 10.32 9.75 -8.07
C PRO A 768 11.69 9.05 -8.14
N THR A 769 11.82 7.84 -7.59
CA THR A 769 13.07 7.06 -7.66
C THR A 769 13.37 6.62 -9.09
N LEU A 770 12.35 6.15 -9.82
CA LEU A 770 12.45 5.84 -11.24
C LEU A 770 12.86 7.06 -12.08
N ALA A 771 12.31 8.24 -11.78
CA ALA A 771 12.66 9.49 -12.45
C ALA A 771 14.13 9.87 -12.23
N TYR A 772 14.63 9.71 -11.01
CA TYR A 772 16.03 9.99 -10.67
C TYR A 772 16.99 9.01 -11.37
N LEU A 773 16.66 7.72 -11.42
CA LEU A 773 17.44 6.72 -12.15
C LEU A 773 17.49 7.01 -13.66
N ILE A 774 16.35 7.33 -14.28
CA ILE A 774 16.29 7.70 -15.70
C ILE A 774 17.11 8.97 -15.96
N LYS A 775 16.97 10.01 -15.13
CA LYS A 775 17.78 11.24 -15.21
C LYS A 775 19.28 10.93 -15.15
N LEU A 776 19.70 10.08 -14.22
CA LEU A 776 21.10 9.70 -14.06
C LEU A 776 21.62 8.94 -15.30
N LEU A 777 20.85 8.00 -15.84
CA LEU A 777 21.19 7.28 -17.07
C LEU A 777 21.26 8.22 -18.31
N ILE A 778 20.35 9.20 -18.43
CA ILE A 778 20.40 10.24 -19.46
C ILE A 778 21.71 11.04 -19.35
N SER A 779 22.15 11.40 -18.13
CA SER A 779 23.41 12.12 -17.90
C SER A 779 24.65 11.30 -18.29
N LYS A 780 24.56 9.96 -18.21
CA LYS A 780 25.60 9.00 -18.64
C LYS A 780 25.57 8.72 -20.14
N GLY A 781 24.67 9.34 -20.90
CA GLY A 781 24.58 9.22 -22.37
C GLY A 781 23.69 8.07 -22.86
N VAL A 782 22.86 7.48 -22.00
CA VAL A 782 21.90 6.43 -22.40
C VAL A 782 20.77 7.04 -23.23
N SER A 783 20.50 6.45 -24.40
CA SER A 783 19.39 6.83 -25.28
C SER A 783 18.13 6.07 -24.89
N PHE A 784 17.04 6.80 -24.72
CA PHE A 784 15.70 6.29 -24.41
C PHE A 784 14.69 6.69 -25.50
N ASP A 785 15.16 6.79 -26.75
CA ASP A 785 14.38 7.24 -27.91
C ASP A 785 13.07 6.41 -28.09
N ASN A 786 13.04 5.18 -27.57
CA ASN A 786 11.86 4.29 -27.55
C ASN A 786 10.79 4.66 -26.51
N LEU A 787 11.14 5.34 -25.41
CA LEU A 787 10.20 5.72 -24.35
C LEU A 787 9.51 7.06 -24.62
N VAL A 788 10.12 7.92 -25.45
CA VAL A 788 9.63 9.28 -25.76
C VAL A 788 8.15 9.33 -26.18
N PRO A 789 7.62 8.43 -27.04
CA PRO A 789 6.20 8.46 -27.41
C PRO A 789 5.27 8.24 -26.21
N LYS A 790 5.61 7.30 -25.29
CA LYS A 790 4.83 7.01 -24.09
C LYS A 790 4.92 8.15 -23.07
N LEU A 791 6.09 8.76 -22.90
CA LEU A 791 6.26 9.94 -22.04
C LEU A 791 5.47 11.16 -22.55
N ILE A 792 5.38 11.33 -23.88
CA ILE A 792 4.50 12.35 -24.50
C ILE A 792 3.03 12.03 -24.22
N GLU A 793 2.59 10.77 -24.37
CA GLU A 793 1.24 10.34 -24.01
C GLU A 793 0.92 10.63 -22.53
N MET A 794 1.80 10.24 -21.61
CA MET A 794 1.68 10.52 -20.17
C MET A 794 1.57 12.02 -19.90
N SER A 795 2.33 12.87 -20.61
CA SER A 795 2.29 14.34 -20.47
C SER A 795 0.97 15.01 -20.89
N PHE A 796 0.01 14.23 -21.39
CA PHE A 796 -1.39 14.63 -21.64
C PHE A 796 -2.42 13.83 -20.81
N SER A 797 -1.99 13.00 -19.85
CA SER A 797 -2.88 12.25 -18.93
C SER A 797 -3.78 13.18 -18.12
N ASP A 798 -4.96 12.70 -17.74
CA ASP A 798 -5.87 13.43 -16.85
C ASP A 798 -5.34 13.49 -15.40
N SER A 799 -4.69 12.41 -14.92
CA SER A 799 -3.95 12.41 -13.63
C SER A 799 -2.88 13.51 -13.66
N PHE A 800 -2.82 14.31 -12.59
CA PHE A 800 -1.82 15.37 -12.48
C PHE A 800 -0.41 14.76 -12.34
N GLU A 801 -0.29 13.70 -11.57
CA GLU A 801 0.93 13.05 -11.13
C GLU A 801 1.61 12.31 -12.30
N THR A 802 0.85 11.46 -13.00
CA THR A 802 1.26 10.79 -14.25
C THR A 802 1.77 11.81 -15.28
N ARG A 803 1.07 12.94 -15.36
CA ARG A 803 1.36 14.02 -16.30
C ARG A 803 2.63 14.79 -15.92
N ASP A 804 2.77 15.15 -14.65
CA ASP A 804 3.92 15.89 -14.13
C ASP A 804 5.21 15.06 -14.22
N PHE A 805 5.12 13.75 -13.98
CA PHE A 805 6.20 12.79 -14.23
C PHE A 805 6.60 12.72 -15.71
N GLY A 806 5.64 12.53 -16.63
CA GLY A 806 5.93 12.49 -18.07
C GLY A 806 6.63 13.77 -18.55
N VAL A 807 6.18 14.92 -18.03
CA VAL A 807 6.78 16.24 -18.26
C VAL A 807 8.22 16.31 -17.72
N SER A 808 8.48 15.91 -16.47
CA SER A 808 9.79 16.06 -15.82
C SER A 808 10.92 15.29 -16.54
N ILE A 809 10.64 14.05 -17.00
CA ILE A 809 11.58 13.22 -17.76
C ILE A 809 11.87 13.82 -19.14
N LEU A 810 10.83 14.33 -19.82
CA LEU A 810 10.98 15.03 -21.11
C LEU A 810 11.88 16.26 -21.01
N GLY A 811 11.90 16.93 -19.85
CA GLY A 811 12.86 17.99 -19.53
C GLY A 811 14.33 17.53 -19.54
N GLN A 812 14.62 16.36 -18.97
CA GLN A 812 15.99 15.83 -18.90
C GLN A 812 16.57 15.53 -20.30
N PHE A 813 15.73 15.06 -21.24
CA PHE A 813 16.13 14.92 -22.64
C PHE A 813 16.44 16.29 -23.26
N ALA A 814 15.59 17.29 -23.04
CA ALA A 814 15.78 18.63 -23.60
C ALA A 814 17.05 19.34 -23.08
N GLU A 815 17.41 19.12 -21.82
CA GLU A 815 18.66 19.61 -21.21
C GLU A 815 19.88 18.91 -21.83
N SER A 816 19.93 17.58 -21.76
CA SER A 816 21.10 16.78 -22.07
C SER A 816 21.53 16.79 -23.54
N ARG A 817 20.61 17.08 -24.47
CA ARG A 817 20.77 16.86 -25.92
C ARG A 817 21.09 15.41 -26.32
N ASN A 818 20.86 14.43 -25.43
CA ASN A 818 21.11 13.02 -25.70
C ASN A 818 19.87 12.37 -26.36
N GLY A 819 19.99 12.04 -27.65
CA GLY A 819 18.94 11.35 -28.42
C GLY A 819 18.87 11.82 -29.88
N SER A 820 18.42 10.94 -30.78
CA SER A 820 18.32 11.28 -32.22
C SER A 820 17.11 12.16 -32.57
N PHE A 821 16.13 12.22 -31.66
CA PHE A 821 14.85 12.92 -31.82
C PHE A 821 14.87 14.40 -31.39
N ILE A 822 15.94 14.89 -30.74
CA ILE A 822 15.98 16.24 -30.17
C ILE A 822 16.19 17.27 -31.30
N ASN A 823 15.06 17.69 -31.86
CA ASN A 823 14.98 18.55 -33.03
C ASN A 823 13.92 19.66 -32.85
N ALA A 824 13.70 20.47 -33.88
CA ALA A 824 12.75 21.59 -33.83
C ALA A 824 11.27 21.19 -33.69
N GLU A 825 10.91 19.94 -33.98
CA GLU A 825 9.57 19.35 -33.81
C GLU A 825 9.39 18.88 -32.36
N PHE A 826 10.35 18.13 -31.82
CA PHE A 826 10.35 17.73 -30.40
C PHE A 826 10.27 18.94 -29.46
N ILE A 827 11.13 19.95 -29.65
CA ILE A 827 11.06 21.19 -28.85
C ILE A 827 9.74 21.94 -29.06
N SER A 828 9.15 21.90 -30.27
CA SER A 828 7.81 22.47 -30.49
C SER A 828 6.74 21.74 -29.68
N LYS A 829 6.83 20.40 -29.58
CA LYS A 829 5.88 19.59 -28.81
C LYS A 829 6.07 19.78 -27.30
N LEU A 830 7.31 19.87 -26.81
CA LEU A 830 7.57 20.21 -25.42
C LEU A 830 7.05 21.58 -25.02
N VAL A 831 7.18 22.59 -25.89
CA VAL A 831 6.60 23.92 -25.63
C VAL A 831 5.07 23.85 -25.55
N GLU A 832 4.41 23.07 -26.41
CA GLU A 832 2.96 22.84 -26.33
C GLU A 832 2.56 22.15 -25.01
N ILE A 833 3.28 21.11 -24.62
CA ILE A 833 3.10 20.36 -23.37
C ILE A 833 3.30 21.26 -22.14
N SER A 834 4.39 22.05 -22.08
CA SER A 834 4.63 22.98 -20.98
C SER A 834 3.55 24.06 -20.91
N ILE A 835 3.15 24.67 -22.03
CA ILE A 835 2.08 25.69 -22.05
C ILE A 835 0.72 25.11 -21.61
N TYR A 836 0.43 23.85 -21.97
CA TYR A 836 -0.74 23.14 -21.45
C TYR A 836 -0.67 22.97 -19.94
N ASN A 837 0.46 22.48 -19.42
CA ASN A 837 0.64 22.16 -18.00
C ASN A 837 0.82 23.37 -17.08
N LEU A 838 1.34 24.50 -17.56
CA LEU A 838 1.37 25.77 -16.80
C LEU A 838 -0.03 26.24 -16.36
N LYS A 839 -1.09 25.86 -17.07
CA LYS A 839 -2.49 26.15 -16.69
C LYS A 839 -2.96 25.37 -15.46
N TYR A 840 -2.28 24.28 -15.14
CA TYR A 840 -2.51 23.41 -13.98
C TYR A 840 -1.49 23.65 -12.87
N GLU A 841 -0.73 24.75 -12.93
CA GLU A 841 0.26 25.14 -11.93
C GLU A 841 1.34 24.06 -11.69
N SER A 842 1.69 23.32 -12.74
CA SER A 842 2.76 22.32 -12.76
C SER A 842 4.14 22.97 -12.62
N ALA A 843 4.82 22.70 -11.50
CA ALA A 843 6.21 23.11 -11.29
C ALA A 843 7.14 22.49 -12.34
N ASN A 844 6.94 21.20 -12.65
CA ASN A 844 7.73 20.52 -13.68
C ASN A 844 7.56 21.12 -15.08
N ALA A 845 6.41 21.72 -15.43
CA ALA A 845 6.23 22.41 -16.71
C ALA A 845 7.11 23.67 -16.83
N ALA A 846 7.29 24.41 -15.74
CA ALA A 846 8.22 25.53 -15.66
C ALA A 846 9.68 25.05 -15.67
N PHE A 847 10.01 24.01 -14.88
CA PHE A 847 11.31 23.33 -14.92
C PHE A 847 11.70 22.90 -16.34
N VAL A 848 10.80 22.27 -17.11
CA VAL A 848 11.05 21.87 -18.51
C VAL A 848 11.36 23.07 -19.41
N ILE A 849 10.76 24.23 -19.15
CA ILE A 849 11.09 25.46 -19.87
C ILE A 849 12.52 25.94 -19.51
N ASN A 850 12.94 25.86 -18.25
CA ASN A 850 14.33 26.08 -17.86
C ASN A 850 15.28 25.10 -18.60
N GLN A 851 14.92 23.82 -18.65
CA GLN A 851 15.72 22.80 -19.32
C GLN A 851 15.82 22.98 -20.83
N MET A 852 14.72 23.34 -21.52
CA MET A 852 14.78 23.73 -22.92
C MET A 852 15.64 24.98 -23.15
N ALA A 853 15.64 25.94 -22.21
CA ALA A 853 16.43 27.17 -22.33
C ALA A 853 17.93 26.94 -22.05
N THR A 854 18.25 25.96 -21.20
CA THR A 854 19.61 25.55 -20.85
C THR A 854 20.20 24.64 -21.92
N GLY A 855 19.53 23.52 -22.21
CA GLY A 855 19.96 22.55 -23.20
C GLY A 855 19.83 23.07 -24.63
N SER A 856 18.66 23.57 -25.03
CA SER A 856 18.31 23.80 -26.45
C SER A 856 17.95 25.26 -26.82
N PRO A 857 18.76 26.28 -26.43
CA PRO A 857 18.42 27.70 -26.58
C PRO A 857 18.12 28.13 -28.03
N ASP A 858 18.86 27.61 -29.01
CA ASP A 858 18.67 27.95 -30.43
C ASP A 858 17.31 27.47 -30.97
N LEU A 859 16.82 26.32 -30.48
CA LEU A 859 15.53 25.75 -30.88
C LEU A 859 14.36 26.42 -30.14
N LEU A 860 14.57 26.82 -28.88
CA LEU A 860 13.57 27.52 -28.07
C LEU A 860 13.42 29.01 -28.45
N HIS A 861 14.41 29.62 -29.12
CA HIS A 861 14.45 31.05 -29.43
C HIS A 861 13.16 31.62 -30.04
N LYS A 862 12.50 30.90 -30.95
CA LYS A 862 11.22 31.30 -31.57
C LYS A 862 10.04 31.42 -30.59
N TYR A 863 10.11 30.81 -29.42
CA TYR A 863 9.05 30.83 -28.38
C TYR A 863 9.38 31.74 -27.19
N ALA A 864 10.65 32.17 -27.06
CA ALA A 864 11.18 32.81 -25.85
C ALA A 864 10.34 33.99 -25.33
N LEU A 865 9.92 34.92 -26.19
CA LEU A 865 9.11 36.08 -25.79
C LEU A 865 7.71 35.68 -25.30
N HIS A 866 7.08 34.67 -25.91
CA HIS A 866 5.76 34.20 -25.48
C HIS A 866 5.84 33.53 -24.10
N LEU A 867 6.86 32.70 -23.88
CA LEU A 867 7.09 32.02 -22.60
C LEU A 867 7.44 33.01 -21.48
N ILE A 868 8.24 34.05 -21.76
CA ILE A 868 8.52 35.15 -20.81
C ILE A 868 7.22 35.83 -20.33
N HIS A 869 6.31 36.14 -21.26
CA HIS A 869 5.02 36.74 -20.91
C HIS A 869 4.15 35.77 -20.09
N LEU A 870 4.04 34.50 -20.51
CA LEU A 870 3.22 33.50 -19.84
C LEU A 870 3.71 33.19 -18.42
N LEU A 871 5.02 32.99 -18.22
CA LEU A 871 5.61 32.78 -16.89
C LEU A 871 5.39 34.00 -15.98
N SER A 872 5.48 35.21 -16.53
CA SER A 872 5.14 36.42 -15.78
C SER A 872 3.64 36.48 -15.45
N GLU A 873 2.73 36.03 -16.32
CA GLU A 873 1.30 35.97 -16.01
C GLU A 873 1.01 34.97 -14.88
N CYS A 874 1.63 33.78 -14.92
CA CYS A 874 1.53 32.77 -13.84
C CYS A 874 1.89 33.35 -12.46
N LEU A 875 2.97 34.13 -12.38
CA LEU A 875 3.43 34.77 -11.13
C LEU A 875 2.51 35.90 -10.62
N THR A 876 1.40 36.24 -11.29
CA THR A 876 0.49 37.33 -10.84
C THR A 876 -0.49 36.83 -9.77
N ILE A 877 -0.66 35.52 -9.69
CA ILE A 877 -1.65 34.86 -8.83
C ILE A 877 -1.20 34.99 -7.37
N ASN A 878 -2.14 35.33 -6.49
CA ASN A 878 -1.87 35.51 -5.06
C ASN A 878 -2.46 34.33 -4.29
N LYS A 879 -1.79 33.18 -4.38
CA LYS A 879 -2.08 31.93 -3.66
C LYS A 879 -1.01 31.69 -2.59
N ASN A 880 -1.44 31.10 -1.47
CA ASN A 880 -0.59 30.77 -0.32
C ASN A 880 -0.63 29.26 -0.05
N THR A 881 -0.18 28.44 -1.02
CA THR A 881 -0.04 26.98 -0.85
C THR A 881 1.37 26.56 -1.22
N GLN A 882 1.88 25.50 -0.60
CA GLN A 882 3.24 24.98 -0.85
C GLN A 882 3.44 24.64 -2.34
N LYS A 883 2.50 23.91 -2.94
CA LYS A 883 2.49 23.58 -4.38
C LYS A 883 2.53 24.81 -5.30
N TYR A 884 1.80 25.89 -4.96
CA TYR A 884 1.87 27.13 -5.74
C TYR A 884 3.20 27.87 -5.54
N TYR A 885 3.78 27.82 -4.34
CA TYR A 885 5.12 28.39 -4.11
C TYR A 885 6.19 27.63 -4.90
N GLU A 886 6.14 26.30 -4.97
CA GLU A 886 7.09 25.51 -5.76
C GLU A 886 6.97 25.82 -7.26
N PHE A 887 5.73 25.93 -7.74
CA PHE A 887 5.41 26.38 -9.10
C PHE A 887 5.95 27.79 -9.38
N ALA A 888 5.77 28.73 -8.46
CA ALA A 888 6.25 30.10 -8.60
C ALA A 888 7.79 30.18 -8.56
N ASP A 889 8.43 29.42 -7.66
CA ASP A 889 9.88 29.31 -7.54
C ASP A 889 10.48 28.84 -8.89
N ASN A 890 9.94 27.77 -9.48
CA ASN A 890 10.33 27.25 -10.80
C ASN A 890 9.99 28.21 -11.96
N CYS A 891 8.88 28.96 -11.89
CA CYS A 891 8.54 29.97 -12.89
C CYS A 891 9.58 31.10 -12.93
N VAL A 892 10.11 31.51 -11.78
CA VAL A 892 11.15 32.54 -11.69
C VAL A 892 12.47 32.07 -12.31
N THR A 893 12.90 30.82 -12.08
CA THR A 893 14.14 30.30 -12.68
C THR A 893 14.00 29.96 -14.17
N ALA A 894 12.83 29.46 -14.61
CA ALA A 894 12.51 29.33 -16.03
C ALA A 894 12.55 30.69 -16.75
N PHE A 895 12.00 31.74 -16.15
CA PHE A 895 12.09 33.11 -16.66
C PHE A 895 13.55 33.57 -16.72
N ALA A 896 14.31 33.38 -15.64
CA ALA A 896 15.73 33.70 -15.56
C ALA A 896 16.53 33.06 -16.69
N ALA A 897 16.32 31.77 -16.94
CA ALA A 897 17.02 30.99 -17.95
C ALA A 897 16.74 31.50 -19.36
N ILE A 898 15.48 31.74 -19.73
CA ILE A 898 15.17 32.31 -21.06
C ILE A 898 15.82 33.68 -21.23
N VAL A 899 15.71 34.55 -20.23
CA VAL A 899 16.19 35.94 -20.33
C VAL A 899 17.72 35.98 -20.43
N THR A 900 18.43 35.24 -19.58
CA THR A 900 19.90 35.25 -19.51
C THR A 900 20.57 34.43 -20.61
N LYS A 901 20.04 33.24 -20.94
CA LYS A 901 20.66 32.28 -21.88
C LYS A 901 20.25 32.56 -23.33
N ILE A 902 18.98 32.91 -23.59
CA ILE A 902 18.42 33.09 -24.95
C ILE A 902 18.34 34.56 -25.37
N VAL A 903 17.51 35.36 -24.69
CA VAL A 903 17.14 36.70 -25.20
C VAL A 903 18.26 37.72 -25.00
N LYS A 904 19.01 37.61 -23.90
CA LYS A 904 20.19 38.42 -23.51
C LYS A 904 19.92 39.93 -23.30
N SER A 905 18.83 40.47 -23.83
CA SER A 905 18.27 41.76 -23.44
C SER A 905 16.76 41.83 -23.72
N VAL A 906 15.92 41.52 -22.73
CA VAL A 906 14.48 41.82 -22.81
C VAL A 906 14.29 43.33 -22.63
N LYS A 907 13.66 44.00 -23.60
CA LYS A 907 13.34 45.43 -23.47
C LYS A 907 11.84 45.67 -23.68
N PRO A 908 11.12 46.27 -22.70
CA PRO A 908 11.59 46.74 -21.39
C PRO A 908 11.51 45.66 -20.30
N ILE A 909 12.65 45.19 -19.76
CA ILE A 909 12.63 44.24 -18.61
C ILE A 909 11.99 44.85 -17.35
N SER A 910 11.97 46.19 -17.25
CA SER A 910 11.42 46.93 -16.11
C SER A 910 9.95 46.65 -15.81
N GLN A 911 9.17 46.17 -16.78
CA GLN A 911 7.77 45.80 -16.55
C GLN A 911 7.61 44.51 -15.72
N PHE A 912 8.64 43.66 -15.68
CA PHE A 912 8.62 42.36 -14.99
C PHE A 912 9.28 42.41 -13.60
N ILE A 913 10.20 43.36 -13.35
CA ILE A 913 11.01 43.44 -12.13
C ILE A 913 10.18 43.34 -10.84
N PRO A 914 9.11 44.13 -10.61
CA PRO A 914 8.44 44.15 -9.31
C PRO A 914 7.83 42.80 -8.94
N GLN A 915 7.41 42.05 -9.97
CA GLN A 915 6.74 40.78 -9.84
C GLN A 915 7.72 39.61 -9.66
N ILE A 916 8.82 39.62 -10.41
CA ILE A 916 9.92 38.65 -10.25
C ILE A 916 10.50 38.78 -8.85
N LEU A 917 10.85 40.00 -8.40
CA LEU A 917 11.44 40.23 -7.07
C LEU A 917 10.48 39.90 -5.92
N LYS A 918 9.15 40.04 -6.09
CA LYS A 918 8.17 39.63 -5.06
C LYS A 918 8.16 38.10 -4.83
N ASN A 919 8.59 37.32 -5.82
CA ASN A 919 8.66 35.85 -5.77
C ASN A 919 10.11 35.35 -5.62
N MET A 920 10.99 36.18 -5.06
CA MET A 920 12.32 35.79 -4.58
C MET A 920 12.42 36.13 -3.08
N PRO A 921 13.22 35.38 -2.28
CA PRO A 921 13.88 34.13 -2.61
C PRO A 921 12.88 32.96 -2.78
N ALA A 922 13.37 31.79 -3.18
CA ALA A 922 12.56 30.58 -3.25
C ALA A 922 12.01 30.23 -1.86
N LYS A 923 10.72 29.96 -1.81
CA LYS A 923 10.00 29.65 -0.57
C LYS A 923 10.05 28.17 -0.23
N THR A 924 10.07 27.32 -1.25
CA THR A 924 9.91 25.86 -1.14
C THR A 924 11.00 25.12 -1.90
N ALA A 925 11.24 25.45 -3.17
CA ALA A 925 12.29 24.86 -3.97
C ALA A 925 13.65 25.52 -3.65
N THR A 926 14.18 25.33 -2.44
CA THR A 926 15.39 26.03 -1.96
C THR A 926 16.61 25.86 -2.87
N ARG A 927 16.70 24.74 -3.61
CA ARG A 927 17.71 24.47 -4.64
C ARG A 927 17.74 25.52 -5.76
N GLU A 928 16.58 26.08 -6.12
CA GLU A 928 16.44 27.12 -7.14
C GLU A 928 17.08 28.47 -6.74
N ASN A 929 17.34 28.68 -5.44
CA ASN A 929 17.96 29.91 -4.93
C ASN A 929 19.31 30.20 -5.58
N PHE A 930 20.07 29.19 -6.00
CA PHE A 930 21.35 29.41 -6.69
C PHE A 930 21.16 30.09 -8.04
N GLU A 931 20.17 29.67 -8.84
CA GLU A 931 19.85 30.34 -10.10
C GLU A 931 19.22 31.71 -9.84
N MET A 932 18.33 31.84 -8.86
CA MET A 932 17.72 33.12 -8.48
C MET A 932 18.75 34.17 -8.03
N MET A 933 19.75 33.80 -7.21
CA MET A 933 20.80 34.72 -6.77
C MET A 933 21.66 35.23 -7.94
N ASN A 934 22.05 34.34 -8.85
CA ASN A 934 22.79 34.73 -10.06
C ASN A 934 21.93 35.64 -10.96
N PHE A 935 20.64 35.34 -11.08
CA PHE A 935 19.70 36.16 -11.84
C PHE A 935 19.44 37.53 -11.17
N LEU A 936 19.37 37.60 -9.85
CA LEU A 936 19.25 38.85 -9.10
C LEU A 936 20.44 39.79 -9.36
N LEU A 937 21.67 39.25 -9.35
CA LEU A 937 22.87 40.01 -9.68
C LEU A 937 22.90 40.45 -11.15
N TRP A 938 22.43 39.60 -12.07
CA TRP A 938 22.32 39.95 -13.49
C TRP A 938 21.27 41.06 -13.70
N LEU A 939 20.08 40.91 -13.12
CA LEU A 939 18.98 41.87 -13.20
C LEU A 939 19.40 43.22 -12.60
N GLY A 940 20.08 43.20 -11.45
CA GLY A 940 20.62 44.41 -10.82
C GLY A 940 21.68 45.13 -11.67
N ARG A 941 22.47 44.41 -12.49
CA ARG A 941 23.40 45.03 -13.45
C ARG A 941 22.64 45.69 -14.61
N GLU A 942 21.63 45.03 -15.16
CA GLU A 942 20.82 45.58 -16.27
C GLU A 942 19.95 46.79 -15.85
N THR A 943 19.62 46.90 -14.56
CA THR A 943 18.68 47.93 -14.04
C THR A 943 19.35 48.96 -13.13
N ASN A 944 20.66 48.84 -12.86
CA ASN A 944 21.36 49.54 -11.77
C ASN A 944 20.64 49.40 -10.42
N PHE A 945 20.16 48.18 -10.12
CA PHE A 945 19.44 47.80 -8.90
C PHE A 945 18.22 48.70 -8.63
N GLN A 946 17.43 49.02 -9.66
CA GLN A 946 16.19 49.77 -9.52
C GLN A 946 14.95 48.89 -9.73
N PRO A 947 13.92 48.97 -8.84
CA PRO A 947 13.84 49.83 -7.66
C PRO A 947 14.63 49.27 -6.47
N THR A 948 15.45 50.12 -5.83
CA THR A 948 16.40 49.71 -4.76
C THR A 948 15.76 48.88 -3.65
N GLU A 949 14.61 49.31 -3.13
CA GLU A 949 13.94 48.69 -1.99
C GLU A 949 13.64 47.20 -2.24
N LEU A 950 13.11 46.84 -3.41
CA LEU A 950 12.80 45.44 -3.72
C LEU A 950 14.05 44.56 -3.82
N PHE A 951 15.14 45.07 -4.41
CA PHE A 951 16.42 44.35 -4.44
C PHE A 951 16.97 44.13 -3.03
N THR A 952 16.87 45.13 -2.15
CA THR A 952 17.29 45.01 -0.75
C THR A 952 16.41 44.02 0.01
N SER A 953 15.09 44.03 -0.17
CA SER A 953 14.17 43.08 0.48
C SER A 953 14.54 41.63 0.19
N VAL A 954 14.77 41.30 -1.08
CA VAL A 954 15.15 39.94 -1.51
C VAL A 954 16.48 39.52 -0.89
N LEU A 955 17.47 40.42 -0.86
CA LEU A 955 18.77 40.15 -0.22
C LEU A 955 18.65 39.96 1.30
N ILE A 956 17.84 40.76 1.99
CA ILE A 956 17.55 40.58 3.42
C ILE A 956 16.93 39.19 3.66
N GLN A 957 15.94 38.80 2.85
CA GLN A 957 15.26 37.51 2.97
C GLN A 957 16.20 36.32 2.69
N PHE A 958 17.14 36.44 1.75
CA PHE A 958 18.19 35.45 1.54
C PHE A 958 19.10 35.27 2.77
N PHE A 959 19.50 36.37 3.42
CA PHE A 959 20.41 36.31 4.56
C PHE A 959 19.70 36.11 5.91
N SER A 960 18.37 36.14 5.97
CA SER A 960 17.60 35.96 7.22
C SER A 960 17.18 34.51 7.52
N LYS A 961 17.56 33.54 6.69
CA LYS A 961 17.37 32.09 6.92
C LYS A 961 18.53 31.51 7.76
N GLU A 962 18.34 30.32 8.32
CA GLU A 962 19.41 29.63 9.07
C GLU A 962 20.53 29.20 8.10
N ASP A 963 21.80 29.25 8.55
CA ASP A 963 22.96 28.86 7.72
C ASP A 963 23.13 27.32 7.69
N ASP A 964 22.04 26.63 7.38
CA ASP A 964 21.95 25.17 7.25
C ASP A 964 22.08 24.74 5.78
N GLU A 965 22.52 23.49 5.55
CA GLU A 965 22.81 22.96 4.22
C GLU A 965 21.57 22.89 3.31
N ASP A 966 20.38 22.71 3.89
CA ASP A 966 19.11 22.61 3.15
C ASP A 966 18.38 23.97 2.91
N GLU A 967 18.55 24.98 3.78
CA GLU A 967 17.89 26.29 3.63
C GLU A 967 18.70 27.28 2.77
N ILE A 968 20.03 27.28 2.92
CA ILE A 968 20.99 28.14 2.21
C ILE A 968 22.07 27.30 1.50
N GLY A 969 22.44 26.14 2.06
CA GLY A 969 23.78 25.60 1.94
C GLY A 969 24.07 24.51 0.90
N PHE A 970 23.54 24.64 -0.32
CA PHE A 970 24.39 24.29 -1.49
C PHE A 970 25.32 25.47 -1.88
N ILE A 971 25.06 26.68 -1.34
CA ILE A 971 25.66 27.94 -1.76
C ILE A 971 26.67 28.50 -0.74
N SER A 972 26.60 28.08 0.53
CA SER A 972 27.61 28.37 1.57
C SER A 972 29.04 28.01 1.12
N ASN A 973 29.16 26.90 0.38
CA ASN A 973 30.37 26.42 -0.27
C ASN A 973 30.86 27.31 -1.45
N LYS A 974 30.04 28.23 -1.98
CA LYS A 974 30.36 29.18 -3.06
C LYS A 974 30.67 30.58 -2.49
N ARG A 975 31.71 30.66 -1.64
CA ARG A 975 32.13 31.87 -0.91
C ARG A 975 32.13 33.16 -1.75
N GLU A 976 32.59 33.13 -3.00
CA GLU A 976 32.67 34.31 -3.88
C GLU A 976 31.30 34.92 -4.22
N LEU A 977 30.28 34.10 -4.48
CA LEU A 977 28.91 34.57 -4.73
C LEU A 977 28.33 35.20 -3.47
N MET A 978 28.50 34.53 -2.32
CA MET A 978 28.02 35.03 -1.03
C MET A 978 28.69 36.35 -0.63
N THR A 979 30.01 36.50 -0.81
CA THR A 979 30.71 37.77 -0.61
C THR A 979 30.15 38.86 -1.53
N THR A 980 29.94 38.56 -2.81
CA THR A 980 29.37 39.53 -3.77
C THR A 980 27.97 39.99 -3.37
N LEU A 981 27.12 39.08 -2.89
CA LEU A 981 25.76 39.40 -2.43
C LEU A 981 25.77 40.21 -1.13
N LYS A 982 26.64 39.89 -0.16
CA LYS A 982 26.83 40.68 1.08
C LYS A 982 27.30 42.10 0.76
N GLU A 983 28.31 42.24 -0.08
CA GLU A 983 28.76 43.56 -0.56
C GLU A 983 27.63 44.35 -1.23
N LYS A 984 26.79 43.70 -2.05
CA LYS A 984 25.64 44.37 -2.67
C LYS A 984 24.57 44.77 -1.65
N LEU A 985 24.24 43.93 -0.69
CA LEU A 985 23.29 44.29 0.36
C LEU A 985 23.78 45.49 1.19
N ILE A 986 25.04 45.51 1.62
CA ILE A 986 25.64 46.63 2.35
C ILE A 986 25.57 47.93 1.53
N ASN A 987 25.92 47.87 0.23
CA ASN A 987 25.82 49.03 -0.66
C ASN A 987 24.38 49.54 -0.83
N LEU A 988 23.38 48.65 -0.93
CA LEU A 988 21.97 49.02 -1.09
C LEU A 988 21.34 49.52 0.22
N LEU A 989 21.72 48.97 1.37
CA LEU A 989 21.32 49.49 2.69
C LEU A 989 21.89 50.89 2.93
N SER A 990 23.09 51.20 2.41
CA SER A 990 23.71 52.53 2.57
C SER A 990 22.96 53.69 1.92
N VAL A 991 22.03 53.40 1.00
CA VAL A 991 21.19 54.38 0.31
C VAL A 991 19.71 54.35 0.75
N ILE A 992 19.36 53.52 1.74
CA ILE A 992 18.04 53.49 2.37
C ILE A 992 18.05 54.42 3.58
N GLU A 993 17.03 55.27 3.74
CA GLU A 993 17.00 56.33 4.77
C GLU A 993 16.96 55.79 6.21
N ASN A 994 16.35 54.63 6.43
CA ASN A 994 16.33 53.95 7.72
C ASN A 994 16.47 52.42 7.55
N PRO A 995 17.71 51.91 7.39
CA PRO A 995 17.94 50.50 7.06
C PRO A 995 17.55 49.55 8.19
N GLU A 996 17.65 49.96 9.46
CA GLU A 996 17.23 49.11 10.59
C GLU A 996 15.72 48.90 10.62
N VAL A 997 14.92 49.96 10.44
CA VAL A 997 13.46 49.84 10.36
C VAL A 997 13.05 49.04 9.12
N PHE A 998 13.74 49.23 8.00
CA PHE A 998 13.48 48.47 6.77
C PHE A 998 13.75 46.97 6.96
N CYS A 999 14.89 46.57 7.54
CA CYS A 999 15.18 45.18 7.86
C CYS A 999 14.13 44.57 8.80
N ARG A 1000 13.68 45.31 9.83
CA ARG A 1000 12.60 44.84 10.71
C ARG A 1000 11.28 44.65 9.98
N GLN A 1001 10.94 45.53 9.03
CA GLN A 1001 9.73 45.39 8.20
C GLN A 1001 9.81 44.16 7.28
N VAL A 1002 10.94 43.97 6.58
CA VAL A 1002 11.12 42.81 5.67
C VAL A 1002 11.11 41.49 6.43
N CYS A 1003 11.69 41.43 7.63
CA CYS A 1003 11.65 40.26 8.52
C CYS A 1003 10.33 40.13 9.33
N ASN A 1004 9.28 40.91 9.03
CA ASN A 1004 7.99 40.91 9.74
C ASN A 1004 8.10 41.08 11.28
N ASN A 1005 9.13 41.80 11.75
CA ASN A 1005 9.55 41.92 13.16
C ASN A 1005 9.91 40.60 13.87
N ASN A 1006 10.11 39.50 13.14
CA ASN A 1006 10.55 38.24 13.72
C ASN A 1006 12.00 38.36 14.22
N SER A 1007 12.19 38.17 15.53
CA SER A 1007 13.50 38.29 16.19
C SER A 1007 14.51 37.22 15.76
N ILE A 1008 14.04 36.05 15.33
CA ILE A 1008 14.89 34.93 14.87
C ILE A 1008 15.47 35.26 13.49
N LEU A 1009 14.63 35.66 12.55
CA LEU A 1009 15.07 36.09 11.20
C LEU A 1009 16.04 37.29 11.28
N LEU A 1010 15.81 38.22 12.20
CA LEU A 1010 16.72 39.35 12.47
C LEU A 1010 18.03 38.94 13.15
N HIS A 1011 18.06 37.81 13.88
CA HIS A 1011 19.27 37.25 14.46
C HIS A 1011 20.13 36.59 13.38
N TYR A 1012 19.53 35.71 12.55
CA TYR A 1012 20.23 35.10 11.40
C TYR A 1012 20.76 36.15 10.44
N LEU A 1013 19.97 37.18 10.11
CA LEU A 1013 20.41 38.30 9.25
C LEU A 1013 21.73 38.93 9.75
N LYS A 1014 21.85 39.15 11.06
CA LYS A 1014 23.07 39.70 11.67
C LYS A 1014 24.22 38.70 11.67
N MET A 1015 23.97 37.44 12.01
CA MET A 1015 25.01 36.40 11.99
C MET A 1015 25.57 36.20 10.58
N ASN A 1016 24.70 36.19 9.57
CA ASN A 1016 25.07 35.90 8.19
C ASN A 1016 25.76 37.08 7.51
N ILE A 1017 25.45 38.34 7.85
CA ILE A 1017 26.08 39.52 7.24
C ILE A 1017 27.34 39.96 8.00
N GLY A 1018 27.35 39.82 9.33
CA GLY A 1018 28.28 40.50 10.23
C GLY A 1018 27.65 41.73 10.90
N GLU A 1019 28.32 42.29 11.91
CA GLU A 1019 27.89 43.51 12.64
C GLU A 1019 27.88 44.79 11.77
#